data_AF-A0A0D5YVI4-F1
#
_entry.id   AF-A0A0D5YVI4-F1
#
_cell.length_a   1.000
_cell.length_b   1.000
_cell.length_c   1.000
_cell.angle_alpha   90.00
_cell.angle_beta   90.00
_cell.angle_gamma   90.00
#
_symmetry.space_group_name_H-M   'P 1'
#
loop_
_entity.id
_entity.type
_entity.pdbx_description
1 polymer ?
#
loop_
_entity_poly.entity_id
_entity_poly.type
_entity_poly.pdbx_seq_one_letter_code
_entity_poly.pdbx_strand_id
1 'polypeptide(L)'
;MKKGHPNKIFRLLLFIFTVSVSTLQGQFLLQAPNSGDESNYRWYEASDTSTVLGTDSFYEATQPGVYFATYDGTLCGSNATGYFILTNCNAPDNEVTLDISASIPSGATVSWSPVLSGDQTRPMVTATQTVERYVATITKAGNSSALPRFTVVCLEQAATLVDDFITVNEDESIAVPIFDNDSDLPTTGNLTTSDPPNGSVNINDNGTPNNPTDDIVTYIPDPDFNGTDSFTYTVCNSSGDCSTATVTVDVLPIVDAFDDSVSTEQDTPVDIDILANDNDLPTVGTLTTPVASNGTVSINDNGTPNDPSDDTVTYTPNAGFTGTDTFDYTICDNLGNCSTTTVTVVVTPPAVSDIDSDDDGIVDSFEDLNVDGDNDPSTNPTDTDGDGIPDYLDIDSDDDGVPDNVEAQTTAGYIPPSGDDLDGNGLDDAYENGGNLGLIPVDTDGDGIPDYVDEDSDDDGVPDNIEAHDFDHDGVPDVVFMGSDKDNDGLDDGYEGDTQIDSDVNDEIDDPANDLPNTDNTDDVDYRDIDDDDDGIETRDEDLDQDGNFANDDSDGDGTPNYLDPDLGMTDDDEIEVFNVVTPNGDGVHDVLTIRNIENYPNNTVKIYNRWGVLVFTTRAYNSSGNVFDGTSEGRVTVDQDNKLPVGTYFYIIDYEDLNGNMKQLSGYIYINR
;
A
#
# COMPACT_ATOMS: atom_id res chain seq x y z
N MET A 1 -7.08 58.80 60.29
CA MET A 1 -5.64 59.02 59.99
C MET A 1 -5.03 57.65 59.69
N LYS A 2 -4.43 57.50 58.48
CA LYS A 2 -3.39 56.52 58.02
C LYS A 2 -3.49 55.06 58.53
N LYS A 3 -3.82 54.09 57.65
CA LYS A 3 -2.99 53.34 56.67
C LYS A 3 -2.12 52.22 57.29
N GLY A 4 -2.31 50.99 56.79
CA GLY A 4 -1.40 49.85 56.92
C GLY A 4 -2.07 48.52 56.60
N HIS A 5 -2.12 48.12 55.32
CA HIS A 5 -2.53 46.78 54.85
C HIS A 5 -1.45 45.73 55.18
N PRO A 6 -1.83 44.46 55.44
CA PRO A 6 -0.87 43.37 55.63
C PRO A 6 -0.49 42.68 54.31
N ASN A 7 0.77 42.25 54.25
CA ASN A 7 1.43 41.52 53.17
C ASN A 7 0.73 40.19 52.85
N LYS A 8 0.42 39.96 51.57
CA LYS A 8 0.23 38.61 51.00
C LYS A 8 1.53 38.18 50.33
N ILE A 9 2.04 37.03 50.75
CA ILE A 9 3.13 36.31 50.13
C ILE A 9 2.59 35.67 48.84
N PHE A 10 3.09 36.10 47.69
CA PHE A 10 2.84 35.47 46.40
C PHE A 10 4.02 34.53 46.14
N ARG A 11 3.75 33.22 46.06
CA ARG A 11 4.71 32.23 45.56
C ARG A 11 4.79 32.40 44.04
N LEU A 12 6.00 32.62 43.54
CA LEU A 12 6.32 32.69 42.12
C LEU A 12 6.24 31.26 41.56
N LEU A 13 5.21 30.95 40.77
CA LEU A 13 5.21 29.79 39.89
C LEU A 13 6.17 30.10 38.74
N LEU A 14 7.19 29.27 38.59
CA LEU A 14 8.08 29.26 37.44
C LEU A 14 7.36 28.46 36.34
N PHE A 15 6.72 29.16 35.39
CA PHE A 15 6.30 28.55 34.14
C PHE A 15 7.56 28.35 33.28
N ILE A 16 7.96 27.09 33.09
CA ILE A 16 8.93 26.72 32.06
C ILE A 16 8.12 26.66 30.77
N PHE A 17 8.18 27.71 29.97
CA PHE A 17 7.82 27.64 28.56
C PHE A 17 8.94 26.87 27.87
N THR A 18 8.67 25.63 27.46
CA THR A 18 9.44 24.98 26.40
C THR A 18 9.12 25.72 25.11
N VAL A 19 10.03 26.62 24.73
CA VAL A 19 10.05 27.17 23.37
C VAL A 19 10.48 26.02 22.48
N SER A 20 9.53 25.49 21.70
CA SER A 20 9.85 24.72 20.51
C SER A 20 10.81 25.56 19.67
N VAL A 21 12.04 25.08 19.52
CA VAL A 21 13.01 25.67 18.62
C VAL A 21 12.58 25.24 17.23
N SER A 22 11.85 26.11 16.53
CA SER A 22 11.74 26.00 15.08
C SER A 22 13.16 26.08 14.51
N THR A 23 13.54 25.03 13.81
CA THR A 23 14.81 24.89 13.10
C THR A 23 14.94 26.05 12.12
N LEU A 24 15.99 26.84 12.29
CA LEU A 24 16.37 27.87 11.32
C LEU A 24 16.97 27.14 10.12
N GLN A 25 16.19 27.00 9.04
CA GLN A 25 16.75 26.74 7.73
C GLN A 25 17.72 27.90 7.41
N GLY A 26 18.85 27.64 6.76
CA GLY A 26 19.73 28.67 6.22
C GLY A 26 18.99 29.51 5.17
N GLN A 27 18.26 30.54 5.61
CA GLN A 27 17.39 31.36 4.77
C GLN A 27 17.99 32.75 4.59
N PHE A 28 18.20 33.17 3.33
CA PHE A 28 18.43 34.58 3.03
C PHE A 28 17.17 35.20 2.44
N LEU A 29 16.55 36.10 3.20
CA LEU A 29 15.51 36.96 2.68
C LEU A 29 16.14 38.11 1.90
N LEU A 30 16.15 37.99 0.58
CA LEU A 30 16.60 39.01 -0.35
C LEU A 30 15.59 40.15 -0.37
N GLN A 31 16.05 41.39 -0.40
CA GLN A 31 15.16 42.57 -0.36
C GLN A 31 15.47 43.55 -1.49
N ALA A 32 14.47 43.85 -2.31
CA ALA A 32 14.50 44.91 -3.31
C ALA A 32 14.54 46.31 -2.64
N PRO A 33 15.01 47.39 -3.30
CA PRO A 33 15.09 48.70 -2.67
C PRO A 33 13.72 49.26 -2.24
N ASN A 34 13.63 49.76 -1.01
CA ASN A 34 12.46 50.48 -0.49
C ASN A 34 12.25 51.81 -1.23
N SER A 35 11.44 51.79 -2.29
CA SER A 35 11.06 52.96 -3.09
C SER A 35 9.63 53.46 -2.81
N GLY A 36 8.85 52.75 -1.99
CA GLY A 36 7.46 53.09 -1.64
C GLY A 36 6.38 52.45 -2.53
N ASP A 37 6.76 51.79 -3.63
CA ASP A 37 5.90 50.95 -4.48
C ASP A 37 6.41 49.50 -4.46
N GLU A 38 6.17 48.81 -3.34
CA GLU A 38 6.76 47.50 -3.03
C GLU A 38 6.20 46.34 -3.89
N SER A 39 5.05 46.52 -4.57
CA SER A 39 4.35 45.50 -5.36
C SER A 39 4.72 45.44 -6.85
N ASN A 40 5.71 46.22 -7.30
CA ASN A 40 6.05 46.35 -8.72
C ASN A 40 7.40 45.71 -9.08
N TYR A 41 7.95 44.90 -8.19
CA TYR A 41 9.18 44.16 -8.40
C TYR A 41 8.89 42.74 -8.89
N ARG A 42 9.81 42.21 -9.69
CA ARG A 42 9.82 40.79 -10.08
C ARG A 42 11.23 40.24 -9.88
N TRP A 43 11.32 39.07 -9.25
CA TRP A 43 12.55 38.35 -8.98
C TRP A 43 12.84 37.32 -10.06
N TYR A 44 14.11 37.20 -10.40
CA TYR A 44 14.63 36.29 -11.40
C TYR A 44 15.95 35.69 -10.93
N GLU A 45 16.23 34.46 -11.37
CA GLU A 45 17.57 33.89 -11.36
C GLU A 45 18.28 34.25 -12.68
N ALA A 46 19.59 34.47 -12.64
CA ALA A 46 20.36 34.82 -13.83
C ALA A 46 20.51 33.66 -14.82
N SER A 47 20.45 32.41 -14.34
CA SER A 47 20.45 31.18 -15.14
C SER A 47 19.13 30.99 -15.89
N ASP A 48 18.00 31.28 -15.25
CA ASP A 48 16.66 31.24 -15.85
C ASP A 48 15.91 32.56 -15.70
N THR A 49 16.15 33.46 -16.66
CA THR A 49 15.46 34.75 -16.71
C THR A 49 14.02 34.67 -17.25
N SER A 50 13.57 33.49 -17.69
CA SER A 50 12.22 33.31 -18.26
C SER A 50 11.16 33.12 -17.18
N THR A 51 11.56 32.58 -16.02
CA THR A 51 10.70 32.28 -14.89
C THR A 51 10.70 33.42 -13.87
N VAL A 52 9.51 33.83 -13.41
CA VAL A 52 9.36 34.81 -12.34
C VAL A 52 9.28 34.06 -11.01
N LEU A 53 10.30 34.20 -10.17
CA LEU A 53 10.40 33.48 -8.89
C LEU A 53 9.53 34.09 -7.79
N GLY A 54 9.21 35.38 -7.90
CA GLY A 54 8.42 36.10 -6.91
C GLY A 54 8.08 37.51 -7.37
N THR A 55 7.01 38.07 -6.80
CA THR A 55 6.51 39.42 -7.11
C THR A 55 6.51 40.38 -5.92
N ASP A 56 6.85 39.86 -4.75
CA ASP A 56 6.98 40.67 -3.54
C ASP A 56 8.32 41.41 -3.51
N SER A 57 8.40 42.43 -2.65
CA SER A 57 9.64 43.18 -2.40
C SER A 57 10.72 42.34 -1.73
N PHE A 58 10.37 41.14 -1.26
CA PHE A 58 11.27 40.16 -0.69
C PHE A 58 11.22 38.85 -1.49
N TYR A 59 12.32 38.12 -1.50
CA TYR A 59 12.39 36.77 -2.03
C TYR A 59 13.25 35.92 -1.09
N GLU A 60 12.73 34.76 -0.72
CA GLU A 60 13.45 33.80 0.11
C GLU A 60 14.30 32.91 -0.79
N ALA A 61 15.63 33.02 -0.65
CA ALA A 61 16.57 32.20 -1.40
C ALA A 61 17.15 31.13 -0.47
N THR A 62 17.00 29.87 -0.89
CA THR A 62 17.43 28.66 -0.16
C THR A 62 18.57 27.91 -0.86
N GLN A 63 18.92 28.30 -2.09
CA GLN A 63 19.98 27.67 -2.88
C GLN A 63 21.05 28.69 -3.33
N PRO A 64 22.30 28.25 -3.59
CA PRO A 64 23.31 29.06 -4.24
C PRO A 64 22.85 29.48 -5.65
N GLY A 65 23.06 30.75 -6.00
CA GLY A 65 22.60 31.30 -7.28
C GLY A 65 22.85 32.80 -7.40
N VAL A 66 22.56 33.35 -8.59
CA VAL A 66 22.62 34.80 -8.84
C VAL A 66 21.22 35.33 -9.08
N TYR A 67 20.70 36.07 -8.10
CA TYR A 67 19.34 36.60 -8.12
C TYR A 67 19.34 38.11 -8.36
N PHE A 68 18.32 38.62 -9.02
CA PHE A 68 18.12 40.06 -9.19
C PHE A 68 16.63 40.41 -9.28
N ALA A 69 16.33 41.65 -8.91
CA ALA A 69 14.98 42.21 -9.01
C ALA A 69 14.94 43.35 -10.03
N THR A 70 13.92 43.35 -10.88
CA THR A 70 13.62 44.45 -11.82
C THR A 70 12.34 45.16 -11.41
N TYR A 71 12.33 46.49 -11.53
CA TYR A 71 11.12 47.31 -11.37
C TYR A 71 10.41 47.34 -12.71
N ASP A 72 9.12 46.99 -12.78
CA ASP A 72 8.28 46.88 -13.99
C ASP A 72 8.42 45.63 -14.89
N GLY A 73 9.33 44.71 -14.59
CA GLY A 73 9.49 43.44 -15.33
C GLY A 73 10.23 43.53 -16.67
N THR A 74 10.90 44.64 -16.98
CA THR A 74 11.75 44.71 -18.20
C THR A 74 13.03 43.87 -18.08
N LEU A 75 13.06 42.75 -18.83
CA LEU A 75 14.13 41.72 -18.84
C LEU A 75 15.53 42.17 -19.27
N CYS A 76 15.70 43.34 -19.88
CA CYS A 76 17.03 43.83 -20.23
C CYS A 76 17.62 44.48 -18.97
N GLY A 77 18.67 43.88 -18.37
CA GLY A 77 19.40 44.30 -17.15
C GLY A 77 19.89 45.76 -17.04
N SER A 78 19.38 46.66 -17.87
CA SER A 78 19.46 48.12 -17.75
C SER A 78 18.83 48.70 -16.47
N ASN A 79 17.92 48.00 -15.79
CA ASN A 79 17.25 48.48 -14.57
C ASN A 79 17.32 47.52 -13.36
N ALA A 80 18.25 46.56 -13.36
CA ALA A 80 18.48 45.73 -12.18
C ALA A 80 18.88 46.63 -11.00
N THR A 81 18.13 46.56 -9.90
CA THR A 81 18.37 47.41 -8.75
C THR A 81 19.56 46.95 -7.89
N GLY A 82 20.02 45.72 -8.13
CA GLY A 82 21.19 45.06 -7.57
C GLY A 82 21.20 43.58 -7.93
N TYR A 83 22.35 42.95 -7.76
CA TYR A 83 22.55 41.50 -7.86
C TYR A 83 22.80 40.94 -6.47
N PHE A 84 22.22 39.78 -6.19
CA PHE A 84 22.44 39.01 -4.97
C PHE A 84 23.08 37.70 -5.39
N ILE A 85 24.31 37.48 -4.94
CA ILE A 85 25.10 36.30 -5.27
C ILE A 85 25.20 35.49 -3.99
N LEU A 86 24.55 34.34 -4.00
CA LEU A 86 24.59 33.35 -2.93
C LEU A 86 25.49 32.21 -3.40
N THR A 87 26.50 31.86 -2.61
CA THR A 87 27.41 30.74 -2.91
C THR A 87 27.40 29.71 -1.79
N ASN A 88 28.06 28.57 -1.99
CA ASN A 88 28.50 27.73 -0.87
C ASN A 88 29.65 28.46 -0.11
N CYS A 89 29.74 28.29 1.21
CA CYS A 89 30.81 28.85 2.03
C CYS A 89 32.17 28.14 1.86
N ASN A 90 32.18 26.93 1.31
CA ASN A 90 33.38 26.12 1.09
C ASN A 90 34.16 26.59 -0.15
N ALA A 91 35.49 26.53 -0.07
CA ALA A 91 36.34 26.82 -1.21
C ALA A 91 36.45 25.59 -2.13
N PRO A 92 36.45 25.76 -3.47
CA PRO A 92 36.56 27.02 -4.20
C PRO A 92 35.20 27.71 -4.49
N ASP A 93 34.08 27.10 -4.14
CA ASP A 93 32.74 27.58 -4.53
C ASP A 93 32.36 28.93 -3.91
N ASN A 94 33.06 29.33 -2.84
CA ASN A 94 32.93 30.65 -2.23
C ASN A 94 33.66 31.79 -2.98
N GLU A 95 34.37 31.52 -4.09
CA GLU A 95 35.04 32.57 -4.87
C GLU A 95 34.15 33.15 -5.98
N VAL A 96 33.86 34.44 -5.90
CA VAL A 96 32.97 35.16 -6.82
C VAL A 96 33.75 36.17 -7.65
N THR A 97 33.60 36.12 -8.98
CA THR A 97 34.13 37.17 -9.88
C THR A 97 33.04 38.19 -10.20
N LEU A 98 33.27 39.46 -9.83
CA LEU A 98 32.35 40.56 -10.12
C LEU A 98 32.67 41.19 -11.48
N ASP A 99 32.11 40.64 -12.56
CA ASP A 99 32.40 41.11 -13.92
C ASP A 99 31.52 42.32 -14.30
N ILE A 100 32.16 43.48 -14.47
CA ILE A 100 31.51 44.70 -14.97
C ILE A 100 32.10 45.17 -16.30
N SER A 101 32.95 44.36 -16.94
CA SER A 101 33.77 44.77 -18.08
C SER A 101 32.94 45.30 -19.25
N ALA A 102 31.77 44.71 -19.50
CA ALA A 102 30.82 45.14 -20.54
C ALA A 102 30.19 46.52 -20.27
N SER A 103 30.15 46.95 -19.01
CA SER A 103 29.50 48.19 -18.56
C SER A 103 30.45 49.39 -18.52
N ILE A 104 31.72 49.23 -18.87
CA ILE A 104 32.74 50.30 -18.77
C ILE A 104 32.93 51.04 -20.11
N PRO A 105 32.57 52.33 -20.21
CA PRO A 105 32.86 53.11 -21.40
C PRO A 105 34.36 53.33 -21.59
N SER A 106 34.84 53.29 -22.84
CA SER A 106 36.24 53.56 -23.16
C SER A 106 36.75 54.86 -22.54
N GLY A 107 37.91 54.80 -21.86
CA GLY A 107 38.55 55.93 -21.18
C GLY A 107 37.96 56.31 -19.81
N ALA A 108 37.04 55.51 -19.26
CA ALA A 108 36.57 55.65 -17.88
C ALA A 108 37.49 54.91 -16.88
N THR A 109 37.48 55.34 -15.63
CA THR A 109 38.13 54.65 -14.50
C THR A 109 37.08 54.08 -13.56
N VAL A 110 37.37 52.94 -12.95
CA VAL A 110 36.50 52.27 -11.96
C VAL A 110 37.11 52.38 -10.57
N SER A 111 36.27 52.59 -9.57
CA SER A 111 36.61 52.41 -8.16
C SER A 111 35.50 51.64 -7.45
N TRP A 112 35.86 50.79 -6.50
CA TRP A 112 34.91 50.00 -5.71
C TRP A 112 34.75 50.54 -4.28
N SER A 113 33.55 50.38 -3.74
CA SER A 113 33.26 50.52 -2.31
C SER A 113 32.61 49.22 -1.81
N PRO A 114 33.24 48.48 -0.88
CA PRO A 114 34.59 48.67 -0.34
C PRO A 114 35.69 48.53 -1.41
N VAL A 115 36.91 48.99 -1.10
CA VAL A 115 38.01 49.02 -2.07
C VAL A 115 38.50 47.61 -2.39
N LEU A 116 38.42 47.23 -3.66
CA LEU A 116 38.92 45.96 -4.17
C LEU A 116 40.27 46.13 -4.86
N SER A 117 41.15 45.14 -4.71
CA SER A 117 42.47 45.11 -5.35
C SER A 117 42.44 44.29 -6.66
N GLY A 118 43.49 44.38 -7.48
CA GLY A 118 43.57 43.63 -8.75
C GLY A 118 42.83 44.31 -9.91
N ASP A 119 42.35 43.52 -10.86
CA ASP A 119 41.61 44.00 -12.03
C ASP A 119 40.28 44.64 -11.59
N GLN A 120 40.19 45.96 -11.75
CA GLN A 120 39.01 46.71 -11.32
C GLN A 120 37.76 46.44 -12.18
N THR A 121 37.91 45.79 -13.33
CA THR A 121 36.78 45.44 -14.20
C THR A 121 36.22 44.04 -13.95
N ARG A 122 37.00 43.19 -13.28
CA ARG A 122 36.65 41.79 -12.95
C ARG A 122 37.29 41.38 -11.61
N PRO A 123 37.10 42.12 -10.51
CA PRO A 123 37.71 41.72 -9.24
C PRO A 123 37.07 40.44 -8.71
N MET A 124 37.88 39.64 -8.02
CA MET A 124 37.45 38.43 -7.33
C MET A 124 37.30 38.72 -5.85
N VAL A 125 36.22 38.21 -5.25
CA VAL A 125 35.91 38.34 -3.83
C VAL A 125 35.58 36.96 -3.26
N THR A 126 35.85 36.75 -1.98
CA THR A 126 35.47 35.51 -1.29
C THR A 126 34.18 35.78 -0.51
N ALA A 127 33.14 35.04 -0.83
CA ALA A 127 31.89 35.07 -0.10
C ALA A 127 32.09 34.55 1.33
N THR A 128 31.41 35.17 2.28
CA THR A 128 31.39 34.75 3.68
C THR A 128 29.95 34.80 4.17
N GLN A 129 29.69 34.26 5.36
CA GLN A 129 28.37 34.38 5.99
C GLN A 129 27.98 35.85 6.30
N THR A 130 28.95 36.78 6.27
CA THR A 130 28.65 38.20 6.41
C THR A 130 28.21 38.78 5.08
N VAL A 131 27.02 39.38 5.06
CA VAL A 131 26.49 40.08 3.88
C VAL A 131 27.38 41.28 3.54
N GLU A 132 28.16 41.16 2.46
CA GLU A 132 28.97 42.24 1.94
C GLU A 132 28.36 42.86 0.69
N ARG A 133 28.46 44.19 0.57
CA ARG A 133 27.88 44.94 -0.53
C ARG A 133 28.96 45.72 -1.27
N TYR A 134 29.10 45.42 -2.54
CA TYR A 134 30.09 45.99 -3.44
C TYR A 134 29.41 46.90 -4.46
N VAL A 135 29.86 48.15 -4.53
CA VAL A 135 29.37 49.14 -5.50
C VAL A 135 30.53 49.65 -6.35
N ALA A 136 30.45 49.41 -7.66
CA ALA A 136 31.37 49.98 -8.62
C ALA A 136 30.93 51.41 -9.00
N THR A 137 31.86 52.35 -8.94
CA THR A 137 31.67 53.73 -9.42
C THR A 137 32.53 53.97 -10.64
N ILE A 138 31.89 54.28 -11.77
CA ILE A 138 32.55 54.65 -13.02
C ILE A 138 32.74 56.16 -13.04
N THR A 139 33.96 56.63 -13.32
CA THR A 139 34.27 58.05 -13.49
C THR A 139 34.84 58.33 -14.88
N LYS A 140 34.23 59.29 -15.60
CA LYS A 140 34.70 59.73 -16.92
C LYS A 140 34.57 61.24 -17.06
N ALA A 141 35.66 61.90 -17.43
CA ALA A 141 35.74 63.36 -17.60
C ALA A 141 35.17 64.16 -16.41
N GLY A 142 35.35 63.67 -15.18
CA GLY A 142 34.90 64.32 -13.94
C GLY A 142 33.45 64.03 -13.53
N ASN A 143 32.69 63.27 -14.32
CA ASN A 143 31.36 62.78 -13.93
C ASN A 143 31.46 61.34 -13.40
N SER A 144 30.83 61.08 -12.27
CA SER A 144 30.82 59.75 -11.63
C SER A 144 29.40 59.19 -11.60
N SER A 145 29.25 57.90 -11.90
CA SER A 145 27.99 57.16 -11.79
C SER A 145 28.24 55.84 -11.07
N ALA A 146 27.37 55.48 -10.12
CA ALA A 146 27.36 54.15 -9.53
C ALA A 146 26.67 53.17 -10.47
N LEU A 147 27.19 51.94 -10.54
CA LEU A 147 26.51 50.79 -11.13
C LEU A 147 25.59 50.13 -10.09
N PRO A 148 24.70 49.20 -10.51
CA PRO A 148 23.99 48.32 -9.60
C PRO A 148 24.96 47.64 -8.62
N ARG A 149 24.50 47.47 -7.37
CA ARG A 149 25.30 46.83 -6.31
C ARG A 149 25.35 45.32 -6.49
N PHE A 150 26.45 44.70 -6.10
CA PHE A 150 26.54 43.27 -5.85
C PHE A 150 26.47 43.04 -4.35
N THR A 151 25.54 42.20 -3.91
CA THR A 151 25.46 41.68 -2.55
C THR A 151 26.00 40.26 -2.61
N VAL A 152 27.08 39.97 -1.89
CA VAL A 152 27.71 38.65 -1.89
C VAL A 152 27.66 38.10 -0.48
N VAL A 153 27.16 36.87 -0.36
CA VAL A 153 27.06 36.12 0.89
C VAL A 153 27.13 34.62 0.56
N CYS A 154 27.57 33.80 1.51
CA CYS A 154 27.53 32.36 1.35
C CYS A 154 26.51 31.71 2.31
N LEU A 155 25.97 30.58 1.88
CA LEU A 155 25.18 29.63 2.64
C LEU A 155 26.11 28.53 3.15
N GLU A 156 26.04 28.23 4.44
CA GLU A 156 26.62 26.99 4.98
C GLU A 156 25.76 25.81 4.52
N GLN A 157 26.40 24.69 4.21
CA GLN A 157 25.75 23.46 3.76
C GLN A 157 26.12 22.35 4.73
N ALA A 158 25.19 21.41 4.95
CA ALA A 158 25.43 20.29 5.87
C ALA A 158 26.50 19.33 5.34
N ALA A 159 26.47 19.11 4.02
CA ALA A 159 27.29 18.17 3.28
C ALA A 159 27.38 18.60 1.80
N THR A 160 28.25 17.95 1.04
CA THR A 160 28.28 18.04 -0.43
C THR A 160 27.56 16.82 -0.98
N LEU A 161 26.29 16.99 -1.36
CA LEU A 161 25.45 15.92 -1.90
C LEU A 161 25.46 15.91 -3.44
N VAL A 162 25.34 14.74 -4.05
CA VAL A 162 25.34 14.52 -5.50
C VAL A 162 24.14 13.67 -5.89
N ASP A 163 23.41 14.08 -6.92
CA ASP A 163 22.26 13.33 -7.42
C ASP A 163 22.59 11.86 -7.74
N ASP A 164 21.65 10.98 -7.41
CA ASP A 164 21.78 9.53 -7.50
C ASP A 164 20.92 8.95 -8.62
N PHE A 165 21.33 7.78 -9.11
CA PHE A 165 20.57 7.01 -10.08
C PHE A 165 20.59 5.53 -9.68
N ILE A 166 19.42 4.93 -9.59
CA ILE A 166 19.23 3.50 -9.34
C ILE A 166 18.26 2.88 -10.34
N THR A 167 18.31 1.56 -10.41
CA THR A 167 17.39 0.74 -11.19
C THR A 167 16.87 -0.38 -10.30
N VAL A 168 15.58 -0.65 -10.37
CA VAL A 168 14.89 -1.71 -9.63
C VAL A 168 13.85 -2.34 -10.57
N ASN A 169 13.45 -3.58 -10.36
CA ASN A 169 12.28 -4.11 -11.05
C ASN A 169 11.01 -3.57 -10.37
N GLU A 170 9.88 -3.52 -11.07
CA GLU A 170 8.59 -3.35 -10.40
C GLU A 170 8.35 -4.49 -9.39
N ASP A 171 7.51 -4.20 -8.39
CA ASP A 171 7.20 -5.06 -7.23
C ASP A 171 8.40 -5.47 -6.34
N GLU A 172 9.61 -5.00 -6.66
CA GLU A 172 10.79 -5.17 -5.83
C GLU A 172 11.14 -3.88 -5.07
N SER A 173 11.52 -4.03 -3.80
CA SER A 173 12.09 -2.94 -3.01
C SER A 173 13.62 -2.90 -3.11
N ILE A 174 14.21 -1.71 -3.05
CA ILE A 174 15.66 -1.52 -3.13
C ILE A 174 16.20 -0.57 -2.05
N ALA A 175 17.29 -0.98 -1.41
CA ALA A 175 18.08 -0.09 -0.56
C ALA A 175 18.94 0.86 -1.42
N VAL A 176 18.62 2.14 -1.36
CA VAL A 176 19.24 3.19 -2.19
C VAL A 176 20.58 3.62 -1.57
N PRO A 177 21.72 3.47 -2.25
CA PRO A 177 23.04 3.83 -1.72
C PRO A 177 23.31 5.35 -1.84
N ILE A 178 22.44 6.17 -1.25
CA ILE A 178 22.44 7.64 -1.39
C ILE A 178 23.75 8.33 -0.98
N PHE A 179 24.61 7.69 -0.19
CA PHE A 179 25.85 8.28 0.31
C PHE A 179 27.11 7.89 -0.47
N ASP A 180 27.02 7.01 -1.47
CA ASP A 180 28.19 6.44 -2.14
C ASP A 180 28.99 7.48 -2.95
N ASN A 181 28.32 8.50 -3.46
CA ASN A 181 28.88 9.60 -4.27
C ASN A 181 29.03 10.92 -3.47
N ASP A 182 28.65 10.92 -2.20
CA ASP A 182 28.58 12.11 -1.35
C ASP A 182 29.85 12.36 -0.54
N SER A 183 29.98 13.57 0.00
CA SER A 183 31.09 13.92 0.88
C SER A 183 30.73 14.95 1.95
N ASP A 184 31.60 15.04 2.97
CA ASP A 184 31.43 15.94 4.12
C ASP A 184 30.15 15.68 4.94
N LEU A 185 29.66 14.43 4.96
CA LEU A 185 28.47 14.03 5.72
C LEU A 185 28.62 14.29 7.23
N PRO A 186 27.62 14.93 7.89
CA PRO A 186 27.68 15.19 9.31
C PRO A 186 27.44 13.92 10.12
N THR A 187 28.23 13.68 11.16
CA THR A 187 28.03 12.57 12.13
C THR A 187 26.96 12.88 13.20
N THR A 188 26.26 14.00 13.05
CA THR A 188 25.16 14.41 13.93
C THR A 188 24.26 15.35 13.16
N GLY A 189 23.01 14.95 12.94
CA GLY A 189 22.13 15.59 11.97
C GLY A 189 20.80 14.85 11.85
N ASN A 190 20.04 15.13 10.80
CA ASN A 190 18.87 14.33 10.42
C ASN A 190 18.87 14.11 8.91
N LEU A 191 18.35 12.96 8.49
CA LEU A 191 18.02 12.64 7.11
C LEU A 191 16.50 12.73 6.93
N THR A 192 16.06 13.29 5.82
CA THR A 192 14.65 13.38 5.44
C THR A 192 14.52 13.15 3.94
N THR A 193 13.39 12.61 3.50
CA THR A 193 13.07 12.37 2.09
C THR A 193 11.79 13.11 1.71
N SER A 194 11.58 13.33 0.42
CA SER A 194 10.26 13.66 -0.14
C SER A 194 9.58 12.40 -0.62
N ASP A 195 8.25 12.42 -0.71
CA ASP A 195 7.49 11.33 -1.31
C ASP A 195 7.62 11.40 -2.83
N PRO A 196 7.93 10.27 -3.51
CA PRO A 196 7.86 10.20 -4.96
C PRO A 196 6.39 10.11 -5.45
N PRO A 197 6.13 10.42 -6.73
CA PRO A 197 4.81 10.27 -7.33
C PRO A 197 4.28 8.85 -7.49
N ASN A 198 5.13 7.84 -7.73
CA ASN A 198 4.71 6.46 -8.03
C ASN A 198 5.48 5.45 -7.15
N GLY A 199 5.44 5.65 -5.84
CA GLY A 199 6.13 4.81 -4.88
C GLY A 199 6.20 5.41 -3.49
N SER A 200 6.86 4.69 -2.59
CA SER A 200 7.13 5.11 -1.22
C SER A 200 8.61 5.03 -0.85
N VAL A 201 9.04 5.87 0.10
CA VAL A 201 10.43 5.91 0.58
C VAL A 201 10.46 5.83 2.10
N ASN A 202 11.14 4.81 2.60
CA ASN A 202 11.28 4.55 4.02
C ASN A 202 12.72 4.77 4.51
N ILE A 203 12.87 5.40 5.67
CA ILE A 203 14.17 5.61 6.33
C ILE A 203 14.26 4.72 7.55
N ASN A 204 15.28 3.85 7.59
CA ASN A 204 15.66 3.08 8.77
C ASN A 204 16.91 3.70 9.41
N ASP A 205 16.78 4.23 10.63
CA ASP A 205 17.88 4.90 11.36
C ASP A 205 18.89 3.94 12.03
N ASN A 206 18.73 2.63 11.82
CA ASN A 206 19.53 1.57 12.44
C ASN A 206 19.63 1.67 13.98
N GLY A 207 18.65 2.31 14.63
CA GLY A 207 18.65 2.57 16.06
C GLY A 207 19.66 3.66 16.47
N THR A 208 20.08 4.51 15.55
CA THR A 208 21.00 5.65 15.80
C THR A 208 20.34 7.01 15.52
N PRO A 209 19.38 7.45 16.35
CA PRO A 209 18.69 8.72 16.14
C PRO A 209 19.66 9.90 16.04
N ASN A 210 19.44 10.74 15.03
CA ASN A 210 20.24 11.91 14.70
C ASN A 210 21.66 11.62 14.19
N ASN A 211 21.92 10.44 13.63
CA ASN A 211 23.18 10.14 12.96
C ASN A 211 22.93 9.66 11.52
N PRO A 212 22.92 10.56 10.53
CA PRO A 212 22.51 10.18 9.18
C PRO A 212 23.50 9.23 8.46
N THR A 213 24.69 8.98 9.02
CA THR A 213 25.77 8.26 8.29
C THR A 213 25.55 6.76 8.13
N ASP A 214 24.62 6.18 8.88
CA ASP A 214 24.27 4.76 8.86
C ASP A 214 22.78 4.49 8.66
N ASP A 215 22.02 5.54 8.34
CA ASP A 215 20.63 5.45 7.92
C ASP A 215 20.56 4.72 6.57
N ILE A 216 19.56 3.86 6.42
CA ILE A 216 19.26 3.13 5.18
C ILE A 216 17.97 3.70 4.60
N VAL A 217 18.03 4.11 3.34
CA VAL A 217 16.85 4.53 2.57
C VAL A 217 16.42 3.38 1.70
N THR A 218 15.15 2.99 1.79
CA THR A 218 14.53 1.98 0.94
C THR A 218 13.47 2.65 0.07
N TYR A 219 13.52 2.39 -1.24
CA TYR A 219 12.47 2.74 -2.19
C TYR A 219 11.62 1.51 -2.52
N ILE A 220 10.31 1.69 -2.61
CA ILE A 220 9.33 0.68 -2.99
C ILE A 220 8.46 1.34 -4.08
N PRO A 221 8.46 0.86 -5.33
CA PRO A 221 7.54 1.37 -6.36
C PRO A 221 6.08 1.07 -5.97
N ASP A 222 5.12 1.83 -6.51
CA ASP A 222 3.71 1.43 -6.43
C ASP A 222 3.51 0.12 -7.24
N PRO A 223 2.54 -0.74 -6.88
CA PRO A 223 2.24 -1.96 -7.64
C PRO A 223 2.03 -1.66 -9.13
N ASP A 224 2.55 -2.55 -10.00
CA ASP A 224 2.47 -2.47 -11.47
C ASP A 224 3.04 -1.19 -12.10
N PHE A 225 3.78 -0.38 -11.33
CA PHE A 225 4.42 0.81 -11.87
C PHE A 225 5.79 0.48 -12.46
N ASN A 226 5.91 0.58 -13.79
CA ASN A 226 7.18 0.71 -14.48
C ASN A 226 7.42 2.09 -15.11
N GLY A 227 8.70 2.46 -15.22
CA GLY A 227 9.14 3.72 -15.79
C GLY A 227 9.99 4.56 -14.84
N THR A 228 10.12 5.85 -15.13
CA THR A 228 11.00 6.75 -14.37
C THR A 228 10.25 7.41 -13.22
N ASP A 229 10.83 7.32 -12.02
CA ASP A 229 10.37 7.98 -10.81
C ASP A 229 11.50 8.80 -10.16
N SER A 230 11.17 9.68 -9.20
CA SER A 230 12.18 10.46 -8.49
C SER A 230 11.72 10.96 -7.13
N PHE A 231 12.65 10.98 -6.18
CA PHE A 231 12.48 11.66 -4.90
C PHE A 231 13.73 12.47 -4.54
N THR A 232 13.64 13.32 -3.53
CA THR A 232 14.78 14.06 -3.00
C THR A 232 15.11 13.60 -1.59
N TYR A 233 16.38 13.67 -1.21
CA TYR A 233 16.81 13.50 0.18
C TYR A 233 17.52 14.76 0.66
N THR A 234 17.32 15.08 1.93
CA THR A 234 17.89 16.25 2.60
C THR A 234 18.60 15.83 3.87
N VAL A 235 19.89 16.17 3.96
CA VAL A 235 20.71 15.97 5.14
C VAL A 235 20.89 17.31 5.84
N CYS A 236 20.52 17.41 7.11
CA CYS A 236 20.74 18.58 7.94
C CYS A 236 21.74 18.29 9.06
N ASN A 237 22.63 19.23 9.39
CA ASN A 237 23.55 19.09 10.52
C ASN A 237 22.93 19.64 11.83
N SER A 238 23.57 19.39 12.97
CA SER A 238 23.13 19.90 14.28
C SER A 238 23.06 21.44 14.42
N SER A 239 23.64 22.19 13.48
CA SER A 239 23.58 23.65 13.44
C SER A 239 22.38 24.18 12.63
N GLY A 240 21.66 23.31 11.94
CA GLY A 240 20.50 23.65 11.10
C GLY A 240 20.83 23.94 9.64
N ASP A 241 22.09 23.80 9.23
CA ASP A 241 22.44 23.84 7.80
C ASP A 241 21.94 22.56 7.15
N CYS A 242 21.44 22.64 5.92
CA CYS A 242 20.89 21.51 5.17
C CYS A 242 21.43 21.49 3.74
N SER A 243 21.54 20.29 3.18
CA SER A 243 21.87 20.04 1.78
C SER A 243 20.84 19.06 1.21
N THR A 244 20.48 19.20 -0.08
CA THR A 244 19.48 18.37 -0.75
C THR A 244 20.04 17.86 -2.09
N ALA A 245 19.73 16.61 -2.43
CA ALA A 245 20.01 16.00 -3.73
C ALA A 245 18.81 15.16 -4.19
N THR A 246 18.80 14.79 -5.47
CA THR A 246 17.72 14.04 -6.11
C THR A 246 18.16 12.61 -6.39
N VAL A 247 17.30 11.63 -6.09
CA VAL A 247 17.43 10.25 -6.56
C VAL A 247 16.49 10.10 -7.75
N THR A 248 17.02 9.66 -8.89
CA THR A 248 16.23 9.20 -10.02
C THR A 248 16.17 7.68 -10.00
N VAL A 249 14.97 7.12 -10.13
CA VAL A 249 14.72 5.68 -10.15
C VAL A 249 14.22 5.27 -11.53
N ASP A 250 14.81 4.22 -12.08
CA ASP A 250 14.34 3.57 -13.31
C ASP A 250 13.74 2.22 -12.90
N VAL A 251 12.41 2.13 -12.88
CA VAL A 251 11.67 0.92 -12.53
C VAL A 251 11.47 0.11 -13.81
N LEU A 252 12.03 -1.10 -13.84
CA LEU A 252 12.00 -2.01 -14.97
C LEU A 252 10.73 -2.87 -14.92
N PRO A 253 10.04 -3.07 -16.05
CA PRO A 253 8.90 -3.97 -16.08
C PRO A 253 9.33 -5.42 -15.83
N ILE A 254 8.48 -6.16 -15.14
CA ILE A 254 8.44 -7.61 -15.06
C ILE A 254 7.33 -8.07 -16.03
N VAL A 255 7.41 -9.31 -16.50
CA VAL A 255 6.40 -9.85 -17.42
C VAL A 255 5.24 -10.39 -16.61
N ASP A 256 4.02 -10.02 -16.98
CA ASP A 256 2.78 -10.46 -16.33
C ASP A 256 1.90 -11.19 -17.35
N ALA A 257 1.87 -12.52 -17.21
CA ALA A 257 1.00 -13.38 -17.99
C ALA A 257 -0.25 -13.74 -17.18
N PHE A 258 -1.40 -13.83 -17.83
CA PHE A 258 -2.69 -14.15 -17.22
C PHE A 258 -3.36 -15.33 -17.93
N ASP A 259 -4.17 -16.09 -17.20
CA ASP A 259 -4.80 -17.30 -17.73
C ASP A 259 -5.68 -17.03 -18.96
N ASP A 260 -5.62 -17.93 -19.93
CA ASP A 260 -6.40 -17.87 -21.16
C ASP A 260 -7.44 -18.99 -21.20
N SER A 261 -8.54 -18.73 -21.90
CA SER A 261 -9.55 -19.74 -22.20
C SER A 261 -10.02 -19.67 -23.64
N VAL A 262 -10.33 -20.84 -24.23
CA VAL A 262 -10.85 -20.93 -25.58
C VAL A 262 -11.64 -22.22 -25.80
N SER A 263 -12.59 -22.23 -26.74
CA SER A 263 -13.29 -23.44 -27.15
C SER A 263 -13.05 -23.80 -28.60
N THR A 264 -13.22 -25.08 -28.90
CA THR A 264 -13.21 -25.59 -30.27
C THR A 264 -14.05 -26.86 -30.37
N GLU A 265 -14.61 -27.12 -31.55
CA GLU A 265 -15.29 -28.39 -31.78
C GLU A 265 -14.27 -29.56 -31.81
N GLN A 266 -14.75 -30.76 -31.48
CA GLN A 266 -14.05 -32.01 -31.70
C GLN A 266 -13.40 -32.08 -33.10
N ASP A 267 -12.13 -32.52 -33.15
CA ASP A 267 -11.31 -32.63 -34.35
C ASP A 267 -11.00 -31.29 -35.08
N THR A 268 -11.33 -30.13 -34.48
CA THR A 268 -11.09 -28.79 -35.06
C THR A 268 -9.94 -28.08 -34.35
N PRO A 269 -8.87 -27.68 -35.06
CA PRO A 269 -7.83 -26.83 -34.51
C PRO A 269 -8.33 -25.39 -34.28
N VAL A 270 -7.81 -24.76 -33.22
CA VAL A 270 -8.09 -23.37 -32.87
C VAL A 270 -6.79 -22.58 -32.73
N ASP A 271 -6.80 -21.35 -33.25
CA ASP A 271 -5.71 -20.37 -33.06
C ASP A 271 -6.08 -19.49 -31.84
N ILE A 272 -5.15 -19.37 -30.91
CA ILE A 272 -5.31 -18.73 -29.60
C ILE A 272 -4.37 -17.52 -29.55
N ASP A 273 -4.93 -16.36 -29.20
CA ASP A 273 -4.20 -15.12 -29.00
C ASP A 273 -3.81 -14.98 -27.52
N ILE A 274 -2.93 -15.89 -27.06
CA ILE A 274 -2.50 -16.08 -25.66
C ILE A 274 -1.76 -14.89 -25.03
N LEU A 275 -1.75 -13.74 -25.68
CA LEU A 275 -1.07 -12.52 -25.23
C LEU A 275 -2.06 -11.35 -25.11
N ALA A 276 -3.36 -11.60 -25.30
CA ALA A 276 -4.36 -10.56 -25.44
C ALA A 276 -4.69 -9.88 -24.10
N ASN A 277 -4.62 -10.63 -23.00
CA ASN A 277 -4.82 -10.24 -21.61
C ASN A 277 -3.49 -9.97 -20.86
N ASP A 278 -2.37 -10.41 -21.40
CA ASP A 278 -1.03 -10.21 -20.82
C ASP A 278 -0.55 -8.74 -20.80
N ASN A 279 0.16 -8.38 -19.74
CA ASN A 279 0.80 -7.08 -19.56
C ASN A 279 2.33 -7.17 -19.62
N ASP A 280 2.95 -6.01 -19.81
CA ASP A 280 4.42 -5.84 -19.83
C ASP A 280 5.21 -6.82 -20.73
N LEU A 281 4.57 -7.19 -21.85
CA LEU A 281 5.09 -8.11 -22.84
C LEU A 281 6.47 -7.67 -23.39
N PRO A 282 7.48 -8.57 -23.39
CA PRO A 282 8.82 -8.19 -23.77
C PRO A 282 8.96 -8.21 -25.30
N THR A 283 9.49 -7.13 -25.88
CA THR A 283 9.85 -7.09 -27.32
C THR A 283 11.13 -7.87 -27.66
N VAL A 284 11.81 -8.39 -26.64
CA VAL A 284 12.96 -9.29 -26.80
C VAL A 284 12.92 -10.35 -25.71
N GLY A 285 12.66 -11.60 -26.06
CA GLY A 285 12.38 -12.66 -25.11
C GLY A 285 12.14 -14.02 -25.75
N THR A 286 11.45 -14.90 -25.02
CA THR A 286 11.00 -16.21 -25.50
C THR A 286 9.61 -16.52 -24.97
N LEU A 287 8.76 -17.08 -25.83
CA LEU A 287 7.53 -17.77 -25.46
C LEU A 287 7.78 -19.29 -25.52
N THR A 288 7.33 -20.02 -24.50
CA THR A 288 7.38 -21.48 -24.50
C THR A 288 6.08 -22.07 -23.97
N THR A 289 5.51 -23.03 -24.71
CA THR A 289 4.36 -23.81 -24.26
C THR A 289 4.81 -25.26 -23.97
N PRO A 290 4.40 -25.89 -22.85
CA PRO A 290 4.50 -27.33 -22.65
C PRO A 290 3.57 -28.11 -23.60
N VAL A 291 3.39 -29.39 -23.29
CA VAL A 291 2.59 -30.34 -24.07
C VAL A 291 1.24 -30.48 -23.38
N ALA A 292 0.15 -30.22 -24.09
CA ALA A 292 -1.20 -30.53 -23.63
C ALA A 292 -1.43 -32.05 -23.54
N SER A 293 -2.28 -32.51 -22.63
CA SER A 293 -2.52 -33.94 -22.41
C SER A 293 -3.41 -34.54 -23.50
N ASN A 294 -4.43 -33.78 -23.92
CA ASN A 294 -5.45 -34.21 -24.86
C ASN A 294 -5.37 -33.51 -26.23
N GLY A 295 -4.26 -32.82 -26.53
CA GLY A 295 -4.02 -32.22 -27.84
C GLY A 295 -2.55 -32.02 -28.19
N THR A 296 -2.29 -31.25 -29.24
CA THR A 296 -0.95 -30.76 -29.61
C THR A 296 -0.96 -29.25 -29.74
N VAL A 297 0.03 -28.61 -29.12
CA VAL A 297 0.23 -27.16 -29.14
C VAL A 297 1.38 -26.82 -30.09
N SER A 298 1.20 -25.78 -30.90
CA SER A 298 2.28 -25.24 -31.74
C SER A 298 2.30 -23.72 -31.73
N ILE A 299 3.47 -23.15 -31.42
CA ILE A 299 3.72 -21.71 -31.49
C ILE A 299 3.95 -21.30 -32.94
N ASN A 300 3.25 -20.26 -33.37
CA ASN A 300 3.51 -19.51 -34.58
C ASN A 300 4.29 -18.25 -34.24
N ASP A 301 5.61 -18.29 -34.47
CA ASP A 301 6.52 -17.19 -34.13
C ASP A 301 6.44 -15.97 -35.06
N ASN A 302 5.45 -15.90 -35.97
CA ASN A 302 5.29 -14.88 -37.02
C ASN A 302 6.56 -14.46 -37.81
N GLY A 303 7.63 -15.26 -37.75
CA GLY A 303 8.95 -14.94 -38.30
C GLY A 303 9.87 -14.10 -37.41
N THR A 304 9.57 -13.97 -36.11
CA THR A 304 10.19 -13.16 -35.04
C THR A 304 10.73 -14.02 -33.87
N PRO A 305 11.73 -14.91 -34.06
CA PRO A 305 12.09 -15.96 -33.08
C PRO A 305 12.67 -15.54 -31.72
N ASN A 306 12.78 -14.24 -31.42
CA ASN A 306 13.24 -13.74 -30.10
C ASN A 306 12.40 -12.54 -29.66
N ASP A 307 11.20 -12.39 -30.19
CA ASP A 307 10.29 -11.29 -29.91
C ASP A 307 8.91 -11.93 -29.74
N PRO A 308 8.55 -12.31 -28.49
CA PRO A 308 7.30 -13.00 -28.23
C PRO A 308 6.08 -12.07 -28.36
N SER A 309 6.25 -10.75 -28.53
CA SER A 309 5.15 -9.78 -28.49
C SER A 309 4.14 -9.88 -29.65
N ASP A 310 4.42 -10.72 -30.65
CA ASP A 310 3.49 -11.05 -31.72
C ASP A 310 3.29 -12.54 -31.94
N ASP A 311 3.75 -13.40 -31.02
CA ASP A 311 3.60 -14.84 -31.15
C ASP A 311 2.14 -15.27 -30.88
N THR A 312 1.65 -16.27 -31.60
CA THR A 312 0.33 -16.89 -31.33
C THR A 312 0.47 -18.38 -31.16
N VAL A 313 -0.52 -19.03 -30.58
CA VAL A 313 -0.53 -20.47 -30.37
C VAL A 313 -1.65 -21.12 -31.18
N THR A 314 -1.41 -22.30 -31.73
CA THR A 314 -2.48 -23.15 -32.29
C THR A 314 -2.59 -24.41 -31.44
N TYR A 315 -3.79 -24.67 -30.91
CA TYR A 315 -4.14 -25.95 -30.28
C TYR A 315 -4.84 -26.86 -31.31
N THR A 316 -4.55 -28.15 -31.26
CA THR A 316 -5.23 -29.17 -32.06
C THR A 316 -5.63 -30.34 -31.15
N PRO A 317 -6.93 -30.58 -30.92
CA PRO A 317 -7.38 -31.71 -30.11
C PRO A 317 -6.90 -33.05 -30.65
N ASN A 318 -6.71 -34.02 -29.76
CA ASN A 318 -6.56 -35.42 -30.14
C ASN A 318 -7.82 -35.89 -30.86
N ALA A 319 -7.64 -36.80 -31.82
CA ALA A 319 -8.76 -37.24 -32.64
C ALA A 319 -9.87 -37.90 -31.81
N GLY A 320 -11.07 -37.35 -31.87
CA GLY A 320 -12.24 -37.80 -31.13
C GLY A 320 -12.27 -37.44 -29.64
N PHE A 321 -11.44 -36.51 -29.18
CA PHE A 321 -11.51 -35.96 -27.83
C PHE A 321 -12.69 -34.99 -27.70
N THR A 322 -13.34 -35.02 -26.54
CA THR A 322 -14.30 -34.04 -26.00
C THR A 322 -13.96 -33.87 -24.52
N GLY A 323 -14.30 -32.73 -23.94
CA GLY A 323 -13.92 -32.39 -22.58
C GLY A 323 -12.87 -31.28 -22.52
N THR A 324 -12.42 -30.98 -21.30
CA THR A 324 -11.46 -29.91 -21.01
C THR A 324 -10.00 -30.41 -21.09
N ASP A 325 -9.12 -29.62 -21.69
CA ASP A 325 -7.67 -29.84 -21.73
C ASP A 325 -6.94 -28.57 -21.33
N THR A 326 -5.88 -28.69 -20.54
CA THR A 326 -5.09 -27.53 -20.09
C THR A 326 -3.64 -27.63 -20.54
N PHE A 327 -3.02 -26.47 -20.76
CA PHE A 327 -1.58 -26.37 -20.96
C PHE A 327 -1.05 -25.01 -20.54
N ASP A 328 0.12 -24.98 -19.90
CA ASP A 328 0.71 -23.71 -19.48
C ASP A 328 1.37 -22.98 -20.67
N TYR A 329 1.69 -21.71 -20.51
CA TYR A 329 2.75 -21.07 -21.28
C TYR A 329 3.62 -20.21 -20.39
N THR A 330 4.86 -20.02 -20.80
CA THR A 330 5.83 -19.18 -20.11
C THR A 330 6.35 -18.13 -21.07
N ILE A 331 6.22 -16.86 -20.69
CA ILE A 331 6.88 -15.75 -21.35
C ILE A 331 8.08 -15.34 -20.51
N CYS A 332 9.24 -15.18 -21.14
CA CYS A 332 10.44 -14.65 -20.50
C CYS A 332 11.00 -13.47 -21.29
N ASP A 333 11.48 -12.45 -20.58
CA ASP A 333 12.29 -11.39 -21.16
C ASP A 333 13.76 -11.85 -21.41
N ASN A 334 14.61 -10.92 -21.87
CA ASN A 334 16.03 -11.22 -22.13
C ASN A 334 16.94 -11.18 -20.88
N LEU A 335 16.41 -10.72 -19.74
CA LEU A 335 17.09 -10.67 -18.44
C LEU A 335 16.83 -11.93 -17.60
N GLY A 336 15.81 -12.70 -17.98
CA GLY A 336 15.40 -13.94 -17.33
C GLY A 336 14.23 -13.77 -16.35
N ASN A 337 13.53 -12.63 -16.40
CA ASN A 337 12.23 -12.48 -15.73
C ASN A 337 11.19 -13.26 -16.55
N CYS A 338 10.39 -14.08 -15.89
CA CYS A 338 9.41 -14.94 -16.55
C CYS A 338 8.12 -15.00 -15.76
N SER A 339 6.97 -14.98 -16.44
CA SER A 339 5.68 -15.40 -15.89
C SER A 339 5.17 -16.65 -16.59
N THR A 340 4.44 -17.48 -15.86
CA THR A 340 3.84 -18.74 -16.33
C THR A 340 2.41 -18.83 -15.86
N THR A 341 1.51 -19.15 -16.79
CA THR A 341 0.06 -19.17 -16.57
C THR A 341 -0.55 -20.28 -17.42
N THR A 342 -1.82 -20.60 -17.21
CA THR A 342 -2.54 -21.74 -17.80
C THR A 342 -3.44 -21.31 -18.94
N VAL A 343 -3.52 -22.14 -19.99
CA VAL A 343 -4.56 -22.06 -21.01
C VAL A 343 -5.52 -23.21 -20.84
N THR A 344 -6.80 -22.91 -20.69
CA THR A 344 -7.90 -23.88 -20.63
C THR A 344 -8.59 -23.97 -21.99
N VAL A 345 -8.69 -25.20 -22.53
CA VAL A 345 -9.32 -25.46 -23.82
C VAL A 345 -10.51 -26.41 -23.66
N VAL A 346 -11.69 -25.91 -24.00
CA VAL A 346 -12.92 -26.70 -24.03
C VAL A 346 -13.09 -27.32 -25.41
N VAL A 347 -13.17 -28.65 -25.47
CA VAL A 347 -13.41 -29.36 -26.73
C VAL A 347 -14.84 -29.89 -26.74
N THR A 348 -15.72 -29.17 -27.42
CA THR A 348 -17.15 -29.49 -27.46
C THR A 348 -17.47 -30.56 -28.51
N PRO A 349 -18.56 -31.32 -28.34
CA PRO A 349 -19.09 -32.18 -29.39
C PRO A 349 -19.51 -31.36 -30.64
N PRO A 350 -19.66 -31.98 -31.82
CA PRO A 350 -20.06 -31.25 -33.03
C PRO A 350 -21.46 -30.61 -32.91
N ALA A 351 -21.58 -29.31 -33.26
CA ALA A 351 -22.69 -28.33 -33.12
C ALA A 351 -24.17 -28.76 -33.40
N VAL A 352 -24.63 -29.90 -32.88
CA VAL A 352 -26.06 -30.30 -32.89
C VAL A 352 -26.48 -31.05 -31.61
N SER A 353 -25.63 -31.06 -30.58
CA SER A 353 -25.98 -31.50 -29.23
C SER A 353 -26.10 -30.25 -28.37
N ASP A 354 -27.02 -30.26 -27.39
CA ASP A 354 -26.84 -29.45 -26.18
C ASP A 354 -25.42 -29.64 -25.68
N ILE A 355 -24.79 -28.55 -25.30
CA ILE A 355 -23.48 -28.53 -24.68
C ILE A 355 -23.51 -27.93 -23.28
N ASP A 356 -24.65 -27.37 -22.88
CA ASP A 356 -25.00 -26.69 -21.64
C ASP A 356 -26.47 -27.09 -21.48
N SER A 357 -26.81 -27.88 -20.45
CA SER A 357 -28.07 -28.61 -20.38
C SER A 357 -29.09 -28.02 -19.40
N ASP A 358 -28.61 -27.22 -18.45
CA ASP A 358 -29.33 -26.37 -17.49
C ASP A 358 -29.40 -24.90 -17.96
N ASP A 359 -28.70 -24.55 -19.04
CA ASP A 359 -28.66 -23.22 -19.66
C ASP A 359 -27.96 -22.17 -18.75
N ASP A 360 -27.13 -22.60 -17.78
CA ASP A 360 -26.50 -21.76 -16.76
C ASP A 360 -25.26 -20.98 -17.28
N GLY A 361 -24.83 -21.29 -18.50
CA GLY A 361 -23.68 -20.67 -19.15
C GLY A 361 -22.35 -21.40 -18.94
N ILE A 362 -22.27 -22.34 -18.00
CA ILE A 362 -21.20 -23.31 -17.88
C ILE A 362 -21.49 -24.43 -18.88
N VAL A 363 -20.45 -24.95 -19.53
CA VAL A 363 -20.62 -25.97 -20.58
C VAL A 363 -20.46 -27.33 -19.92
N ASP A 364 -21.43 -28.27 -20.05
CA ASP A 364 -21.49 -29.62 -19.43
C ASP A 364 -20.14 -30.34 -19.21
N SER A 365 -19.18 -30.10 -20.11
CA SER A 365 -17.82 -30.63 -20.03
C SER A 365 -16.92 -30.01 -18.95
N PHE A 366 -17.31 -28.87 -18.37
CA PHE A 366 -16.66 -28.22 -17.23
C PHE A 366 -17.15 -28.85 -15.93
N GLU A 367 -18.44 -29.15 -15.79
CA GLU A 367 -18.97 -29.79 -14.59
C GLU A 367 -18.68 -31.30 -14.50
N ASP A 368 -18.08 -31.89 -15.54
CA ASP A 368 -17.51 -33.24 -15.47
C ASP A 368 -16.09 -33.23 -14.86
N LEU A 369 -16.01 -33.44 -13.53
CA LEU A 369 -14.74 -33.72 -12.83
C LEU A 369 -14.03 -34.98 -13.37
N ASN A 370 -14.70 -35.77 -14.23
CA ASN A 370 -14.14 -36.87 -15.01
C ASN A 370 -13.46 -37.93 -14.14
N VAL A 371 -14.06 -38.21 -12.97
CA VAL A 371 -13.54 -39.14 -11.96
C VAL A 371 -13.37 -40.56 -12.52
N ASP A 372 -14.12 -40.92 -13.56
CA ASP A 372 -14.06 -42.24 -14.20
C ASP A 372 -13.19 -42.30 -15.48
N GLY A 373 -12.76 -41.15 -15.98
CA GLY A 373 -11.78 -40.99 -17.04
C GLY A 373 -12.31 -41.18 -18.46
N ASP A 374 -13.61 -40.98 -18.71
CA ASP A 374 -14.18 -41.02 -20.05
C ASP A 374 -14.56 -39.67 -20.69
N ASN A 375 -14.52 -38.55 -19.95
CA ASN A 375 -14.83 -37.17 -20.39
C ASN A 375 -16.22 -37.07 -21.05
N ASP A 376 -17.19 -37.74 -20.46
CA ASP A 376 -18.58 -37.76 -20.88
C ASP A 376 -19.45 -37.45 -19.65
N PRO A 377 -19.93 -36.20 -19.48
CA PRO A 377 -20.73 -35.80 -18.32
C PRO A 377 -21.96 -36.68 -18.13
N SER A 378 -22.48 -37.30 -19.20
CA SER A 378 -23.66 -38.16 -19.12
C SER A 378 -23.40 -39.55 -18.50
N THR A 379 -22.14 -39.91 -18.25
CA THR A 379 -21.76 -41.22 -17.68
C THR A 379 -21.11 -41.10 -16.31
N ASN A 380 -21.84 -41.55 -15.29
CA ASN A 380 -21.39 -41.42 -13.89
C ASN A 380 -21.06 -39.95 -13.56
N PRO A 381 -22.04 -39.05 -13.74
CA PRO A 381 -21.82 -37.63 -13.56
C PRO A 381 -21.35 -37.28 -12.14
N THR A 382 -20.72 -36.12 -12.03
CA THR A 382 -20.57 -35.37 -10.77
C THR A 382 -21.95 -34.97 -10.24
N ASP A 383 -22.05 -34.85 -8.92
CA ASP A 383 -23.24 -34.66 -8.09
C ASP A 383 -22.65 -34.21 -6.75
N THR A 384 -22.30 -32.93 -6.68
CA THR A 384 -21.42 -32.33 -5.68
C THR A 384 -22.09 -32.30 -4.31
N ASP A 385 -23.31 -31.77 -4.22
CA ASP A 385 -24.14 -31.74 -3.02
C ASP A 385 -24.74 -33.12 -2.61
N GLY A 386 -24.87 -34.04 -3.57
CA GLY A 386 -25.43 -35.37 -3.37
C GLY A 386 -26.96 -35.43 -3.33
N ASP A 387 -27.69 -34.45 -3.87
CA ASP A 387 -29.16 -34.45 -3.90
C ASP A 387 -29.73 -35.44 -4.95
N GLY A 388 -28.89 -35.81 -5.94
CA GLY A 388 -29.18 -36.73 -7.02
C GLY A 388 -29.56 -36.09 -8.37
N ILE A 389 -29.46 -34.76 -8.48
CA ILE A 389 -29.33 -33.97 -9.69
C ILE A 389 -27.82 -33.84 -9.98
N PRO A 390 -27.38 -34.23 -11.18
CA PRO A 390 -26.00 -33.98 -11.59
C PRO A 390 -25.68 -32.51 -11.79
N ASP A 391 -24.46 -32.07 -11.47
CA ASP A 391 -23.98 -30.69 -11.64
C ASP A 391 -24.34 -30.10 -13.03
N TYR A 392 -24.11 -30.81 -14.14
CA TYR A 392 -24.51 -30.36 -15.50
C TYR A 392 -26.03 -30.27 -15.79
N LEU A 393 -26.86 -30.42 -14.78
CA LEU A 393 -28.32 -30.29 -14.81
C LEU A 393 -28.83 -29.51 -13.59
N ASP A 394 -27.92 -28.90 -12.84
CA ASP A 394 -28.12 -28.24 -11.56
C ASP A 394 -27.67 -26.79 -11.72
N ILE A 395 -28.44 -25.84 -11.20
CA ILE A 395 -28.09 -24.41 -11.28
C ILE A 395 -27.51 -23.88 -9.95
N ASP A 396 -27.35 -24.73 -8.94
CA ASP A 396 -26.82 -24.45 -7.60
C ASP A 396 -26.13 -25.74 -7.09
N SER A 397 -24.98 -26.06 -7.70
CA SER A 397 -24.36 -27.40 -7.63
C SER A 397 -23.87 -27.81 -6.23
N ASP A 398 -23.68 -26.87 -5.31
CA ASP A 398 -23.30 -27.11 -3.91
C ASP A 398 -24.38 -26.71 -2.87
N ASP A 399 -25.58 -26.32 -3.35
CA ASP A 399 -26.81 -26.20 -2.56
C ASP A 399 -26.72 -25.05 -1.53
N ASP A 400 -25.93 -24.02 -1.85
CA ASP A 400 -25.59 -22.91 -0.98
C ASP A 400 -26.59 -21.74 -1.12
N GLY A 401 -27.25 -21.63 -2.28
CA GLY A 401 -28.27 -20.64 -2.61
C GLY A 401 -27.84 -19.49 -3.52
N VAL A 402 -26.58 -19.48 -3.96
CA VAL A 402 -26.06 -18.64 -5.04
C VAL A 402 -26.06 -19.49 -6.32
N PRO A 403 -26.65 -19.02 -7.44
CA PRO A 403 -26.66 -19.84 -8.65
C PRO A 403 -25.29 -19.96 -9.33
N ASP A 404 -24.99 -21.11 -9.92
CA ASP A 404 -23.75 -21.43 -10.64
C ASP A 404 -23.39 -20.37 -11.70
N ASN A 405 -24.40 -19.81 -12.38
CA ASN A 405 -24.22 -18.72 -13.35
C ASN A 405 -23.55 -17.47 -12.73
N VAL A 406 -23.90 -17.17 -11.49
CA VAL A 406 -23.38 -16.03 -10.72
C VAL A 406 -21.96 -16.33 -10.25
N GLU A 407 -21.74 -17.52 -9.71
CA GLU A 407 -20.46 -17.93 -9.13
C GLU A 407 -19.40 -18.23 -10.18
N ALA A 408 -19.79 -18.67 -11.37
CA ALA A 408 -18.85 -18.86 -12.47
C ALA A 408 -18.25 -17.55 -13.00
N GLN A 409 -18.62 -16.38 -12.46
CA GLN A 409 -18.19 -15.06 -12.93
C GLN A 409 -17.72 -14.18 -11.78
N THR A 410 -16.74 -13.30 -12.05
CA THR A 410 -16.35 -12.24 -11.10
C THR A 410 -17.49 -11.23 -10.93
N THR A 411 -17.69 -10.71 -9.72
CA THR A 411 -18.73 -9.71 -9.41
C THR A 411 -18.66 -8.47 -10.31
N ALA A 412 -17.48 -7.89 -10.50
CA ALA A 412 -17.29 -6.72 -11.36
C ALA A 412 -17.47 -7.00 -12.86
N GLY A 413 -17.27 -8.25 -13.27
CA GLY A 413 -17.33 -8.73 -14.64
C GLY A 413 -18.65 -9.37 -15.04
N TYR A 414 -19.59 -9.51 -14.10
CA TYR A 414 -20.83 -10.27 -14.27
C TYR A 414 -21.62 -9.86 -15.52
N ILE A 415 -22.02 -10.86 -16.30
CA ILE A 415 -22.87 -10.74 -17.47
C ILE A 415 -24.12 -11.58 -17.20
N PRO A 416 -25.31 -10.98 -17.10
CA PRO A 416 -26.54 -11.75 -16.93
C PRO A 416 -26.92 -12.47 -18.24
N PRO A 417 -27.65 -13.60 -18.16
CA PRO A 417 -28.17 -14.32 -19.31
C PRO A 417 -29.03 -13.44 -20.21
N SER A 418 -28.97 -13.64 -21.53
CA SER A 418 -29.79 -12.87 -22.48
C SER A 418 -31.16 -13.51 -22.76
N GLY A 419 -31.29 -14.82 -22.49
CA GLY A 419 -32.40 -15.68 -22.86
C GLY A 419 -32.50 -15.99 -24.36
N ASP A 420 -31.46 -15.65 -25.13
CA ASP A 420 -31.38 -15.89 -26.57
C ASP A 420 -30.31 -16.98 -26.85
N ASP A 421 -30.73 -18.14 -27.35
CA ASP A 421 -29.86 -19.16 -27.97
C ASP A 421 -30.21 -19.27 -29.46
N LEU A 422 -29.38 -18.65 -30.33
CA LEU A 422 -29.67 -18.60 -31.77
C LEU A 422 -29.35 -19.88 -32.52
N ASP A 423 -28.40 -20.68 -32.03
CA ASP A 423 -27.89 -21.85 -32.75
C ASP A 423 -28.43 -23.18 -32.23
N GLY A 424 -29.05 -23.17 -31.05
CA GLY A 424 -29.80 -24.26 -30.45
C GLY A 424 -28.89 -25.25 -29.71
N ASN A 425 -27.83 -24.77 -29.08
CA ASN A 425 -26.82 -25.59 -28.40
C ASN A 425 -26.93 -25.55 -26.86
N GLY A 426 -27.91 -24.84 -26.30
CA GLY A 426 -28.10 -24.67 -24.84
C GLY A 426 -27.41 -23.41 -24.31
N LEU A 427 -26.18 -23.17 -24.75
CA LEU A 427 -25.38 -22.03 -24.29
C LEU A 427 -25.96 -20.69 -24.76
N ASP A 428 -26.20 -19.78 -23.81
CA ASP A 428 -26.74 -18.44 -24.10
C ASP A 428 -25.79 -17.60 -24.99
N ASP A 429 -26.35 -16.87 -25.97
CA ASP A 429 -25.61 -15.99 -26.89
C ASP A 429 -24.74 -14.95 -26.13
N ALA A 430 -25.05 -14.64 -24.87
CA ALA A 430 -24.25 -13.78 -23.99
C ALA A 430 -22.85 -14.34 -23.71
N TYR A 431 -22.71 -15.66 -23.69
CA TYR A 431 -21.50 -16.39 -23.30
C TYR A 431 -20.73 -16.99 -24.49
N GLU A 432 -21.24 -16.85 -25.72
CA GLU A 432 -20.62 -17.39 -26.93
C GLU A 432 -19.49 -16.53 -27.54
N ASN A 433 -18.73 -15.77 -26.74
CA ASN A 433 -17.84 -14.69 -27.23
C ASN A 433 -16.68 -15.17 -28.14
N GLY A 434 -16.96 -15.45 -29.42
CA GLY A 434 -16.02 -15.96 -30.41
C GLY A 434 -16.07 -17.47 -30.67
N GLY A 435 -16.94 -18.20 -29.96
CA GLY A 435 -17.13 -19.65 -30.04
C GLY A 435 -17.95 -20.16 -28.84
N ASN A 436 -18.33 -21.43 -28.85
CA ASN A 436 -19.10 -22.11 -27.81
C ASN A 436 -18.26 -22.36 -26.53
N LEU A 437 -17.70 -21.28 -25.96
CA LEU A 437 -16.80 -21.33 -24.80
C LEU A 437 -17.56 -21.42 -23.49
N GLY A 438 -18.63 -20.64 -23.38
CA GLY A 438 -19.35 -20.46 -22.14
C GLY A 438 -18.57 -19.61 -21.14
N LEU A 439 -19.06 -19.64 -19.91
CA LEU A 439 -18.40 -19.11 -18.74
C LEU A 439 -17.19 -19.97 -18.40
N ILE A 440 -16.18 -19.33 -17.82
CA ILE A 440 -15.04 -20.00 -17.24
C ILE A 440 -15.18 -19.79 -15.75
N PRO A 441 -15.52 -20.85 -14.99
CA PRO A 441 -15.74 -20.71 -13.57
C PRO A 441 -14.58 -20.01 -12.85
N VAL A 442 -14.91 -19.11 -11.94
CA VAL A 442 -13.96 -18.46 -11.04
C VAL A 442 -13.53 -19.47 -9.97
N ASP A 443 -12.34 -19.27 -9.44
CA ASP A 443 -11.72 -20.00 -8.33
C ASP A 443 -11.08 -18.90 -7.48
N THR A 444 -11.85 -18.39 -6.52
CA THR A 444 -11.56 -17.15 -5.78
C THR A 444 -10.35 -17.32 -4.86
N ASP A 445 -10.26 -18.43 -4.13
CA ASP A 445 -9.15 -18.74 -3.23
C ASP A 445 -7.90 -19.36 -3.92
N GLY A 446 -8.07 -19.87 -5.14
CA GLY A 446 -7.03 -20.48 -5.95
C GLY A 446 -6.62 -21.89 -5.50
N ASP A 447 -7.49 -22.64 -4.82
CA ASP A 447 -7.20 -24.01 -4.37
C ASP A 447 -7.40 -25.07 -5.47
N GLY A 448 -8.07 -24.69 -6.56
CA GLY A 448 -8.39 -25.52 -7.71
C GLY A 448 -9.80 -26.13 -7.70
N ILE A 449 -10.66 -25.73 -6.77
CA ILE A 449 -12.11 -25.95 -6.76
C ILE A 449 -12.75 -24.64 -7.25
N PRO A 450 -13.57 -24.67 -8.31
CA PRO A 450 -14.29 -23.48 -8.73
C PRO A 450 -15.41 -23.09 -7.76
N ASP A 451 -15.70 -21.79 -7.67
CA ASP A 451 -16.67 -21.21 -6.71
C ASP A 451 -18.03 -21.93 -6.74
N TYR A 452 -18.60 -22.22 -7.92
CA TYR A 452 -19.93 -22.86 -8.06
C TYR A 452 -20.06 -24.28 -7.45
N VAL A 453 -18.98 -24.84 -6.94
CA VAL A 453 -18.94 -26.14 -6.26
C VAL A 453 -18.14 -26.08 -4.95
N ASP A 454 -17.87 -24.88 -4.45
CA ASP A 454 -17.14 -24.63 -3.20
C ASP A 454 -18.07 -24.07 -2.13
N GLU A 455 -18.07 -24.69 -0.94
CA GLU A 455 -18.98 -24.28 0.16
C GLU A 455 -18.48 -23.01 0.91
N ASP A 456 -17.30 -22.49 0.56
CA ASP A 456 -16.52 -21.41 1.22
C ASP A 456 -15.52 -20.82 0.19
N SER A 457 -16.02 -20.00 -0.74
CA SER A 457 -15.31 -19.58 -1.97
C SER A 457 -13.99 -18.82 -1.74
N ASP A 458 -13.82 -18.14 -0.61
CA ASP A 458 -12.61 -17.39 -0.27
C ASP A 458 -11.76 -18.02 0.87
N ASP A 459 -12.23 -19.17 1.37
CA ASP A 459 -11.55 -20.05 2.31
C ASP A 459 -11.21 -19.31 3.63
N ASP A 460 -12.11 -18.43 4.06
CA ASP A 460 -12.00 -17.64 5.28
C ASP A 460 -12.61 -18.35 6.51
N GLY A 461 -13.47 -19.36 6.27
CA GLY A 461 -14.08 -20.21 7.28
C GLY A 461 -15.53 -19.85 7.63
N VAL A 462 -16.10 -18.80 7.05
CA VAL A 462 -17.54 -18.55 7.00
C VAL A 462 -18.08 -19.18 5.69
N PRO A 463 -19.20 -19.93 5.72
CA PRO A 463 -19.74 -20.53 4.50
C PRO A 463 -20.52 -19.52 3.65
N ASP A 464 -20.45 -19.68 2.33
CA ASP A 464 -21.08 -18.82 1.33
C ASP A 464 -22.60 -18.66 1.55
N ASN A 465 -23.29 -19.74 1.91
CA ASN A 465 -24.73 -19.68 2.27
C ASN A 465 -25.08 -18.78 3.47
N ILE A 466 -24.10 -18.38 4.28
CA ILE A 466 -24.25 -17.37 5.33
C ILE A 466 -24.00 -15.99 4.73
N GLU A 467 -22.85 -15.79 4.09
CA GLU A 467 -22.38 -14.49 3.61
C GLU A 467 -23.21 -13.94 2.46
N ALA A 468 -23.57 -14.77 1.48
CA ALA A 468 -24.42 -14.38 0.37
C ALA A 468 -25.86 -14.01 0.79
N HIS A 469 -26.24 -14.30 2.04
CA HIS A 469 -27.63 -14.25 2.50
C HIS A 469 -27.86 -13.52 3.84
N ASP A 470 -26.84 -12.96 4.50
CA ASP A 470 -26.99 -12.19 5.75
C ASP A 470 -27.10 -10.66 5.50
N PHE A 471 -28.24 -10.22 4.94
CA PHE A 471 -28.44 -8.81 4.62
C PHE A 471 -28.59 -7.91 5.86
N ASP A 472 -28.88 -8.45 7.04
CA ASP A 472 -29.03 -7.68 8.29
C ASP A 472 -27.84 -7.77 9.25
N HIS A 473 -26.80 -8.49 8.83
CA HIS A 473 -25.47 -8.62 9.43
C HIS A 473 -25.56 -9.11 10.89
N ASP A 474 -26.44 -10.08 11.14
CA ASP A 474 -26.66 -10.66 12.49
C ASP A 474 -25.99 -12.02 12.70
N GLY A 475 -25.19 -12.46 11.72
CA GLY A 475 -24.49 -13.74 11.63
C GLY A 475 -25.41 -14.91 11.28
N VAL A 476 -26.62 -14.64 10.78
CA VAL A 476 -27.60 -15.66 10.44
C VAL A 476 -28.21 -15.34 9.08
N PRO A 477 -28.17 -16.27 8.11
CA PRO A 477 -28.72 -16.00 6.80
C PRO A 477 -30.24 -15.80 6.84
N ASP A 478 -30.72 -14.82 6.08
CA ASP A 478 -32.13 -14.43 5.99
C ASP A 478 -32.99 -15.50 5.27
N VAL A 479 -32.35 -16.22 4.34
CA VAL A 479 -32.90 -17.36 3.58
C VAL A 479 -32.14 -18.62 3.96
N VAL A 480 -32.80 -19.78 3.89
CA VAL A 480 -32.19 -21.06 4.31
C VAL A 480 -32.76 -22.21 3.51
N PHE A 481 -31.90 -23.18 3.20
CA PHE A 481 -32.26 -24.44 2.57
C PHE A 481 -33.48 -25.15 3.21
N MET A 482 -34.48 -25.48 2.38
CA MET A 482 -35.74 -26.10 2.77
C MET A 482 -35.85 -27.60 2.40
N GLY A 483 -35.01 -28.10 1.49
CA GLY A 483 -35.01 -29.45 0.95
C GLY A 483 -36.23 -29.73 0.06
N SER A 484 -36.61 -28.76 -0.75
CA SER A 484 -37.74 -28.81 -1.68
C SER A 484 -37.39 -28.02 -2.92
N ASP A 485 -37.33 -28.68 -4.06
CA ASP A 485 -37.23 -28.05 -5.38
C ASP A 485 -38.52 -28.43 -6.18
N LYS A 486 -39.19 -27.43 -6.78
CA LYS A 486 -40.45 -27.62 -7.52
C LYS A 486 -40.29 -27.78 -9.02
N ASP A 487 -39.21 -27.26 -9.56
CA ASP A 487 -38.87 -27.09 -10.97
C ASP A 487 -38.10 -28.28 -11.50
N ASN A 488 -37.28 -28.83 -10.60
CA ASN A 488 -36.18 -29.71 -10.86
C ASN A 488 -35.12 -29.06 -11.74
N ASP A 489 -34.74 -27.84 -11.40
CA ASP A 489 -33.58 -27.11 -11.91
C ASP A 489 -32.38 -27.12 -10.96
N GLY A 490 -32.56 -27.45 -9.68
CA GLY A 490 -31.44 -27.63 -8.73
C GLY A 490 -31.58 -26.75 -7.51
N LEU A 491 -31.83 -25.46 -7.73
CA LEU A 491 -32.03 -24.44 -6.71
C LEU A 491 -33.21 -24.76 -5.76
N ASP A 492 -32.96 -24.66 -4.45
CA ASP A 492 -33.99 -24.92 -3.44
C ASP A 492 -35.09 -23.83 -3.40
N ASP A 493 -36.35 -24.24 -3.21
CA ASP A 493 -37.53 -23.37 -3.06
C ASP A 493 -37.38 -22.30 -1.93
N GLY A 494 -36.39 -22.47 -1.04
CA GLY A 494 -36.02 -21.57 0.04
C GLY A 494 -35.21 -20.35 -0.41
N TYR A 495 -34.44 -20.50 -1.49
CA TYR A 495 -33.65 -19.46 -2.15
C TYR A 495 -34.46 -18.80 -3.27
N GLU A 496 -35.32 -19.56 -3.96
CA GLU A 496 -36.27 -19.02 -4.93
C GLU A 496 -37.25 -18.03 -4.29
N GLY A 497 -37.17 -16.75 -4.67
CA GLY A 497 -37.92 -15.68 -4.02
C GLY A 497 -39.44 -15.72 -4.23
N ASP A 498 -39.97 -14.83 -5.10
CA ASP A 498 -41.43 -14.67 -5.26
C ASP A 498 -42.02 -15.65 -6.30
N THR A 499 -41.18 -16.15 -7.21
CA THR A 499 -41.49 -17.19 -8.20
C THR A 499 -40.78 -18.47 -7.76
N GLN A 500 -41.39 -19.63 -8.02
CA GLN A 500 -40.84 -20.93 -7.60
C GLN A 500 -41.00 -22.00 -8.68
N ILE A 501 -41.24 -21.50 -9.90
CA ILE A 501 -41.48 -22.27 -11.12
C ILE A 501 -41.16 -21.36 -12.29
N ASP A 502 -39.92 -21.35 -12.72
CA ASP A 502 -39.48 -20.66 -13.91
C ASP A 502 -38.33 -21.37 -14.65
N SER A 503 -37.33 -20.64 -15.08
CA SER A 503 -36.20 -21.11 -15.90
C SER A 503 -35.12 -20.02 -15.91
N ASP A 504 -35.05 -19.25 -14.81
CA ASP A 504 -34.17 -18.11 -14.66
C ASP A 504 -32.90 -18.60 -13.94
N VAL A 505 -31.85 -18.87 -14.71
CA VAL A 505 -30.65 -19.58 -14.22
C VAL A 505 -29.79 -18.76 -13.26
N ASN A 506 -30.09 -17.47 -13.11
CA ASN A 506 -29.48 -16.59 -12.12
C ASN A 506 -30.50 -16.05 -11.09
N ASP A 507 -31.69 -16.68 -11.04
CA ASP A 507 -32.86 -16.29 -10.26
C ASP A 507 -33.04 -14.76 -10.17
N GLU A 508 -32.91 -14.19 -8.98
CA GLU A 508 -33.15 -12.76 -8.74
C GLU A 508 -31.84 -11.96 -8.57
N ILE A 509 -30.71 -12.59 -8.88
CA ILE A 509 -29.35 -12.03 -8.82
C ILE A 509 -28.91 -11.62 -10.24
N ASP A 510 -29.40 -10.46 -10.68
CA ASP A 510 -29.10 -9.88 -12.01
C ASP A 510 -27.91 -8.88 -11.97
N ASP A 511 -27.54 -8.44 -10.76
CA ASP A 511 -26.47 -7.47 -10.48
C ASP A 511 -25.83 -7.84 -9.12
N PRO A 512 -24.95 -8.88 -9.06
CA PRO A 512 -24.43 -9.43 -7.81
C PRO A 512 -23.84 -8.35 -6.87
N ALA A 513 -23.13 -7.37 -7.43
CA ALA A 513 -22.58 -6.23 -6.71
C ALA A 513 -23.62 -5.35 -5.96
N ASN A 514 -24.91 -5.52 -6.24
CA ASN A 514 -26.01 -4.78 -5.62
C ASN A 514 -27.10 -5.70 -5.03
N ASP A 515 -27.17 -6.95 -5.48
CA ASP A 515 -28.18 -7.93 -5.09
C ASP A 515 -27.68 -8.85 -3.95
N LEU A 516 -26.36 -9.03 -3.79
CA LEU A 516 -25.73 -9.78 -2.69
C LEU A 516 -25.15 -8.85 -1.61
N PRO A 517 -24.94 -9.36 -0.37
CA PRO A 517 -24.24 -8.64 0.70
C PRO A 517 -22.81 -8.22 0.34
N ASN A 518 -22.43 -7.06 0.88
CA ASN A 518 -21.12 -6.44 0.79
C ASN A 518 -21.05 -5.41 1.94
N THR A 519 -20.37 -5.78 3.02
CA THR A 519 -20.39 -5.10 4.31
C THR A 519 -19.66 -3.77 4.27
N ASP A 520 -18.44 -3.74 3.72
CA ASP A 520 -17.57 -2.56 3.67
C ASP A 520 -17.86 -1.62 2.46
N ASN A 521 -18.56 -2.13 1.44
CA ASN A 521 -18.79 -1.52 0.13
C ASN A 521 -17.50 -1.24 -0.65
N THR A 522 -16.47 -2.02 -0.39
CA THR A 522 -15.18 -2.08 -1.07
C THR A 522 -14.98 -3.46 -1.70
N ASP A 523 -13.83 -3.61 -2.36
CA ASP A 523 -13.32 -4.85 -2.97
C ASP A 523 -14.35 -5.78 -3.66
N ASP A 524 -14.86 -6.83 -3.00
CA ASP A 524 -15.83 -7.78 -3.57
C ASP A 524 -17.07 -8.02 -2.65
N VAL A 525 -17.98 -8.92 -3.02
CA VAL A 525 -19.11 -9.35 -2.16
C VAL A 525 -18.60 -10.26 -1.05
N ASP A 526 -19.33 -10.30 0.09
CA ASP A 526 -18.83 -10.90 1.34
C ASP A 526 -18.31 -12.34 1.14
N TYR A 527 -19.07 -13.23 0.47
CA TYR A 527 -18.65 -14.63 0.21
C TYR A 527 -17.36 -14.81 -0.65
N ARG A 528 -16.77 -13.70 -1.12
CA ARG A 528 -15.53 -13.66 -1.89
C ARG A 528 -14.48 -12.73 -1.29
N ASP A 529 -14.72 -12.19 -0.11
CA ASP A 529 -13.90 -11.17 0.51
C ASP A 529 -13.33 -11.61 1.87
N ILE A 530 -12.03 -11.94 1.86
CA ILE A 530 -11.30 -12.45 3.03
C ILE A 530 -11.24 -11.48 4.25
N ASP A 531 -11.69 -10.24 4.08
CA ASP A 531 -11.75 -9.16 5.10
C ASP A 531 -13.04 -8.34 4.88
N ASP A 532 -14.19 -9.00 5.02
CA ASP A 532 -15.57 -8.51 4.85
C ASP A 532 -15.84 -7.05 5.28
N ASP A 533 -15.24 -6.62 6.39
CA ASP A 533 -15.49 -5.30 6.98
C ASP A 533 -14.36 -4.26 6.75
N ASP A 534 -13.27 -4.65 6.09
CA ASP A 534 -12.04 -3.87 5.83
C ASP A 534 -11.51 -3.16 7.10
N ASP A 535 -11.56 -3.84 8.25
CA ASP A 535 -10.92 -3.37 9.49
C ASP A 535 -9.40 -3.66 9.51
N GLY A 536 -8.94 -4.52 8.60
CA GLY A 536 -7.56 -4.94 8.41
C GLY A 536 -7.18 -6.22 9.17
N ILE A 537 -8.16 -6.99 9.63
CA ILE A 537 -8.02 -8.32 10.20
C ILE A 537 -8.83 -9.29 9.34
N GLU A 538 -8.17 -10.18 8.59
CA GLU A 538 -8.86 -11.20 7.81
C GLU A 538 -9.90 -11.96 8.65
N THR A 539 -11.11 -12.18 8.12
CA THR A 539 -12.25 -12.84 8.77
C THR A 539 -11.84 -14.11 9.51
N ARG A 540 -11.00 -14.95 8.87
CA ARG A 540 -10.44 -16.19 9.45
C ARG A 540 -9.72 -16.02 10.79
N ASP A 541 -9.17 -14.84 11.07
CA ASP A 541 -8.45 -14.50 12.30
C ASP A 541 -9.40 -13.95 13.40
N GLU A 542 -10.69 -13.82 13.11
CA GLU A 542 -11.72 -13.23 13.98
C GLU A 542 -12.59 -14.23 14.75
N ASP A 543 -12.38 -15.53 14.55
CA ASP A 543 -12.83 -16.60 15.48
C ASP A 543 -12.00 -16.53 16.79
N LEU A 544 -12.39 -15.60 17.66
CA LEU A 544 -11.65 -15.24 18.87
C LEU A 544 -11.49 -16.40 19.84
N ASP A 545 -12.45 -17.33 19.85
CA ASP A 545 -12.48 -18.46 20.77
C ASP A 545 -12.05 -19.81 20.15
N GLN A 546 -11.85 -19.83 18.83
CA GLN A 546 -11.37 -20.93 18.00
C GLN A 546 -12.32 -22.13 18.00
N ASP A 547 -13.63 -21.87 17.99
CA ASP A 547 -14.67 -22.90 17.93
C ASP A 547 -15.27 -23.12 16.55
N GLY A 548 -14.87 -22.31 15.56
CA GLY A 548 -15.29 -22.35 14.16
C GLY A 548 -16.71 -21.83 13.94
N ASN A 549 -17.16 -20.89 14.78
CA ASN A 549 -18.50 -20.29 14.66
C ASN A 549 -18.42 -18.77 14.79
N PHE A 550 -18.00 -18.12 13.72
CA PHE A 550 -17.77 -16.68 13.62
C PHE A 550 -19.01 -15.84 14.01
N ALA A 551 -20.21 -16.30 13.63
CA ALA A 551 -21.50 -15.69 13.97
C ALA A 551 -21.78 -15.47 15.47
N ASN A 552 -20.98 -16.05 16.38
CA ASN A 552 -21.15 -15.87 17.83
C ASN A 552 -20.09 -15.01 18.51
N ASP A 553 -19.07 -14.60 17.78
CA ASP A 553 -18.03 -13.71 18.28
C ASP A 553 -18.47 -12.25 18.06
N ASP A 554 -19.13 -11.69 19.07
CA ASP A 554 -19.61 -10.31 19.11
C ASP A 554 -18.91 -9.61 20.30
N SER A 555 -17.77 -8.97 20.01
CA SER A 555 -16.86 -8.40 21.01
C SER A 555 -17.48 -7.27 21.81
N ASP A 556 -18.35 -6.48 21.18
CA ASP A 556 -18.87 -5.23 21.71
C ASP A 556 -20.32 -5.39 22.26
N GLY A 557 -21.00 -6.46 21.85
CA GLY A 557 -22.32 -6.88 22.28
C GLY A 557 -23.47 -6.19 21.58
N ASP A 558 -23.27 -5.62 20.40
CA ASP A 558 -24.29 -4.86 19.66
C ASP A 558 -25.19 -5.73 18.76
N GLY A 559 -24.76 -6.96 18.50
CA GLY A 559 -25.48 -7.97 17.72
C GLY A 559 -24.90 -8.25 16.35
N THR A 560 -23.84 -7.54 15.95
CA THR A 560 -23.06 -7.78 14.73
C THR A 560 -21.89 -8.70 15.09
N PRO A 561 -21.66 -9.82 14.38
CA PRO A 561 -20.43 -10.60 14.52
C PRO A 561 -19.19 -9.77 14.15
N ASN A 562 -18.03 -10.09 14.73
CA ASN A 562 -16.81 -9.31 14.49
C ASN A 562 -16.44 -9.21 13.01
N TYR A 563 -16.58 -10.30 12.24
CA TYR A 563 -16.25 -10.33 10.81
C TYR A 563 -17.12 -9.43 9.93
N LEU A 564 -18.27 -8.97 10.44
CA LEU A 564 -19.13 -8.00 9.78
C LEU A 564 -19.13 -6.64 10.49
N ASP A 565 -18.23 -6.43 11.48
CA ASP A 565 -18.26 -5.30 12.39
C ASP A 565 -16.99 -4.43 12.34
N PRO A 566 -16.93 -3.45 11.41
CA PRO A 566 -15.76 -2.57 11.27
C PRO A 566 -15.59 -1.63 12.47
N ASP A 567 -16.58 -1.65 13.35
CA ASP A 567 -16.73 -0.89 14.57
C ASP A 567 -16.86 -1.89 15.74
N LEU A 568 -15.77 -2.60 16.08
CA LEU A 568 -15.66 -3.39 17.32
C LEU A 568 -15.92 -2.60 18.65
N GLY A 569 -16.46 -1.38 18.56
CA GLY A 569 -17.07 -0.66 19.64
C GLY A 569 -16.07 0.20 20.41
N MET A 570 -15.97 1.48 20.06
CA MET A 570 -15.25 2.44 20.91
C MET A 570 -15.99 2.71 22.24
N THR A 571 -15.55 2.08 23.35
CA THR A 571 -15.70 2.70 24.68
C THR A 571 -14.41 3.38 25.15
N ASP A 572 -14.25 4.61 24.68
CA ASP A 572 -13.14 5.55 24.96
C ASP A 572 -13.03 6.01 26.45
N ASP A 573 -13.39 5.17 27.44
CA ASP A 573 -13.33 5.56 28.87
C ASP A 573 -12.91 4.46 29.86
N ASP A 574 -12.43 3.29 29.42
CA ASP A 574 -12.08 2.19 30.32
C ASP A 574 -10.56 1.90 30.36
N GLU A 575 -9.78 2.85 30.89
CA GLU A 575 -8.33 2.71 31.17
C GLU A 575 -8.05 1.38 31.92
N ILE A 576 -7.05 0.61 31.47
CA ILE A 576 -6.63 -0.65 32.12
C ILE A 576 -6.45 -0.45 33.63
N GLU A 577 -7.34 -1.07 34.43
CA GLU A 577 -7.31 -0.98 35.89
C GLU A 577 -6.67 -2.24 36.50
N VAL A 578 -5.49 -2.09 37.10
CA VAL A 578 -4.80 -3.21 37.77
C VAL A 578 -5.14 -3.25 39.26
N PHE A 579 -5.75 -4.35 39.71
CA PHE A 579 -6.01 -4.58 41.12
C PHE A 579 -4.69 -4.94 41.83
N ASN A 580 -4.19 -4.02 42.64
CA ASN A 580 -2.85 -4.14 43.24
C ASN A 580 -2.73 -5.13 44.41
N VAL A 581 -3.69 -6.06 44.57
CA VAL A 581 -3.70 -7.08 45.64
C VAL A 581 -4.02 -8.43 45.05
N VAL A 582 -3.21 -9.43 45.39
CA VAL A 582 -3.44 -10.84 45.07
C VAL A 582 -3.39 -11.65 46.36
N THR A 583 -4.43 -12.44 46.63
CA THR A 583 -4.57 -13.34 47.78
C THR A 583 -4.80 -14.79 47.35
N PRO A 584 -3.77 -15.52 46.87
CA PRO A 584 -3.92 -16.91 46.43
C PRO A 584 -4.10 -17.85 47.64
N ASN A 585 -5.32 -17.95 48.14
CA ASN A 585 -5.71 -18.74 49.32
C ASN A 585 -6.83 -19.77 49.02
N GLY A 586 -7.37 -19.76 47.79
CA GLY A 586 -8.40 -20.67 47.29
C GLY A 586 -9.81 -20.36 47.78
N ASP A 587 -10.09 -19.13 48.21
CA ASP A 587 -11.42 -18.70 48.64
C ASP A 587 -12.28 -18.09 47.50
N GLY A 588 -11.73 -18.02 46.29
CA GLY A 588 -12.37 -17.49 45.09
C GLY A 588 -12.31 -15.96 44.97
N VAL A 589 -11.63 -15.26 45.90
CA VAL A 589 -11.56 -13.79 45.92
C VAL A 589 -10.10 -13.34 45.80
N HIS A 590 -9.80 -12.63 44.70
CA HIS A 590 -8.44 -12.16 44.37
C HIS A 590 -7.38 -13.28 44.37
N ASP A 591 -7.76 -14.52 44.10
CA ASP A 591 -6.83 -15.66 44.02
C ASP A 591 -5.82 -15.50 42.85
N VAL A 592 -6.22 -14.75 41.83
CA VAL A 592 -5.41 -14.35 40.68
C VAL A 592 -5.34 -12.82 40.60
N LEU A 593 -4.32 -12.30 39.91
CA LEU A 593 -4.25 -10.89 39.58
C LEU A 593 -5.36 -10.54 38.59
N THR A 594 -6.26 -9.65 39.01
CA THR A 594 -7.31 -9.13 38.15
C THR A 594 -6.82 -7.83 37.51
N ILE A 595 -6.86 -7.78 36.19
CA ILE A 595 -6.64 -6.58 35.39
C ILE A 595 -7.96 -6.41 34.62
N ARG A 596 -8.63 -5.28 34.77
CA ARG A 596 -9.87 -5.00 34.05
C ARG A 596 -9.58 -4.34 32.72
N ASN A 597 -10.43 -4.61 31.73
CA ASN A 597 -10.39 -4.01 30.42
C ASN A 597 -9.09 -4.35 29.68
N ILE A 598 -8.41 -5.44 30.06
CA ILE A 598 -7.21 -5.94 29.35
C ILE A 598 -7.61 -6.87 28.20
N GLU A 599 -8.81 -7.43 28.29
CA GLU A 599 -9.50 -8.21 27.27
C GLU A 599 -9.71 -7.40 25.98
N ASN A 600 -10.00 -6.09 26.07
CA ASN A 600 -10.10 -5.17 24.93
C ASN A 600 -8.77 -4.87 24.22
N TYR A 601 -7.67 -5.50 24.63
CA TYR A 601 -6.34 -5.30 24.05
C TYR A 601 -5.67 -6.66 23.84
N PRO A 602 -6.11 -7.46 22.85
CA PRO A 602 -5.70 -8.84 22.67
C PRO A 602 -4.18 -8.98 22.49
N ASN A 603 -3.56 -8.03 21.78
CA ASN A 603 -2.10 -7.90 21.73
C ASN A 603 -1.52 -7.23 22.99
N ASN A 604 -1.60 -7.96 24.12
CA ASN A 604 -0.97 -7.54 25.38
C ASN A 604 0.08 -8.54 25.89
N THR A 605 1.03 -8.02 26.66
CA THR A 605 2.05 -8.80 27.36
C THR A 605 2.19 -8.32 28.81
N VAL A 606 1.92 -9.20 29.77
CA VAL A 606 2.06 -8.92 31.20
C VAL A 606 3.34 -9.55 31.74
N LYS A 607 4.24 -8.71 32.28
CA LYS A 607 5.51 -9.10 32.90
C LYS A 607 5.52 -8.72 34.37
N ILE A 608 5.86 -9.66 35.26
CA ILE A 608 5.95 -9.41 36.71
C ILE A 608 7.38 -9.62 37.20
N TYR A 609 7.86 -8.69 38.01
CA TYR A 609 9.21 -8.64 38.55
C TYR A 609 9.20 -8.62 40.07
N ASN A 610 10.19 -9.27 40.69
CA ASN A 610 10.44 -9.10 42.11
C ASN A 610 11.14 -7.77 42.42
N ARG A 611 11.31 -7.46 43.72
CA ARG A 611 11.95 -6.21 44.18
C ARG A 611 13.40 -5.96 43.72
N TRP A 612 14.04 -6.96 43.11
CA TRP A 612 15.40 -6.87 42.58
C TRP A 612 15.42 -6.75 41.04
N GLY A 613 14.26 -6.61 40.39
CA GLY A 613 14.14 -6.50 38.93
C GLY A 613 14.26 -7.83 38.19
N VAL A 614 14.12 -8.96 38.89
CA VAL A 614 14.13 -10.29 38.25
C VAL A 614 12.72 -10.65 37.82
N LEU A 615 12.55 -10.99 36.54
CA LEU A 615 11.30 -11.48 35.97
C LEU A 615 10.90 -12.80 36.65
N VAL A 616 9.66 -12.88 37.13
CA VAL A 616 9.11 -14.04 37.83
C VAL A 616 7.91 -14.64 37.13
N PHE A 617 7.24 -13.90 36.26
CA PHE A 617 6.12 -14.36 35.45
C PHE A 617 6.04 -13.52 34.17
N THR A 618 5.71 -14.15 33.05
CA THR A 618 5.43 -13.45 31.79
C THR A 618 4.40 -14.22 31.00
N THR A 619 3.42 -13.54 30.44
CA THR A 619 2.52 -14.13 29.46
C THR A 619 2.15 -13.10 28.41
N ARG A 620 1.86 -13.59 27.21
CA ARG A 620 1.12 -12.86 26.19
C ARG A 620 -0.38 -13.14 26.37
N ALA A 621 -1.22 -12.27 25.83
CA ALA A 621 -2.69 -12.37 25.88
C ALA A 621 -3.17 -12.70 27.30
N TYR A 622 -2.91 -11.81 28.25
CA TYR A 622 -3.31 -12.02 29.64
C TYR A 622 -4.84 -12.10 29.74
N ASN A 623 -5.35 -13.04 30.53
CA ASN A 623 -6.78 -13.34 30.70
C ASN A 623 -7.44 -14.14 29.56
N SER A 624 -6.77 -14.42 28.44
CA SER A 624 -7.24 -15.41 27.46
C SER A 624 -6.84 -16.84 27.87
N SER A 625 -7.67 -17.85 27.58
CA SER A 625 -7.39 -19.29 27.80
C SER A 625 -6.85 -19.68 29.20
N GLY A 626 -7.14 -18.89 30.24
CA GLY A 626 -6.63 -19.11 31.61
C GLY A 626 -5.20 -18.59 31.88
N ASN A 627 -4.65 -17.74 31.01
CA ASN A 627 -3.36 -17.05 31.16
C ASN A 627 -3.42 -15.99 32.26
N VAL A 628 -3.44 -16.44 33.53
CA VAL A 628 -3.59 -15.58 34.70
C VAL A 628 -2.44 -15.78 35.69
N PHE A 629 -2.13 -14.72 36.43
CA PHE A 629 -1.11 -14.77 37.48
C PHE A 629 -1.73 -15.11 38.84
N ASP A 630 -1.55 -16.34 39.28
CA ASP A 630 -2.05 -16.88 40.55
C ASP A 630 -1.00 -16.84 41.70
N GLY A 631 0.06 -16.04 41.51
CA GLY A 631 1.20 -15.96 42.42
C GLY A 631 2.23 -17.08 42.28
N THR A 632 2.13 -17.92 41.25
CA THR A 632 3.19 -18.88 40.87
C THR A 632 4.29 -18.17 40.08
N SER A 633 5.55 -18.51 40.35
CA SER A 633 6.69 -18.02 39.56
C SER A 633 7.10 -19.05 38.52
N GLU A 634 7.30 -18.58 37.30
CA GLU A 634 7.90 -19.32 36.17
C GLU A 634 9.41 -19.04 36.08
N GLY A 635 9.87 -17.97 36.74
CA GLY A 635 11.29 -17.62 36.86
C GLY A 635 12.08 -18.52 37.83
N ARG A 636 13.41 -18.53 37.67
CA ARG A 636 14.38 -19.43 38.34
C ARG A 636 14.52 -19.28 39.87
N VAL A 637 13.69 -18.50 40.55
CA VAL A 637 13.83 -18.17 41.99
C VAL A 637 12.54 -18.46 42.75
N THR A 638 12.35 -19.72 43.15
CA THR A 638 11.38 -20.12 44.17
C THR A 638 12.11 -20.85 45.30
N VAL A 639 11.71 -20.59 46.56
CA VAL A 639 12.33 -21.17 47.78
C VAL A 639 11.38 -22.17 48.48
N ASP A 640 10.16 -22.35 47.96
CA ASP A 640 9.12 -23.21 48.53
C ASP A 640 8.70 -24.34 47.59
N GLN A 641 8.09 -25.37 48.18
CA GLN A 641 7.80 -26.67 47.57
C GLN A 641 6.78 -26.63 46.42
N ASP A 642 6.07 -25.51 46.25
CA ASP A 642 4.92 -25.37 45.34
C ASP A 642 5.09 -24.25 44.28
N ASN A 643 6.31 -23.76 44.02
CA ASN A 643 6.63 -22.66 43.08
C ASN A 643 5.93 -21.30 43.33
N LYS A 644 5.26 -21.18 44.46
CA LYS A 644 4.50 -20.02 44.89
C LYS A 644 5.41 -18.91 45.44
N LEU A 645 5.25 -17.68 44.95
CA LEU A 645 6.04 -16.52 45.35
C LEU A 645 5.81 -16.13 46.82
N PRO A 646 6.83 -15.68 47.56
CA PRO A 646 6.66 -15.20 48.94
C PRO A 646 5.78 -13.95 49.05
N VAL A 647 5.12 -13.77 50.20
CA VAL A 647 4.38 -12.55 50.55
C VAL A 647 5.27 -11.31 50.42
N GLY A 648 4.76 -10.27 49.75
CA GLY A 648 5.49 -9.02 49.54
C GLY A 648 5.06 -8.27 48.30
N THR A 649 5.76 -7.16 48.04
CA THR A 649 5.54 -6.30 46.88
C THR A 649 6.33 -6.77 45.67
N TYR A 650 5.67 -6.81 44.52
CA TYR A 650 6.19 -7.08 43.19
C TYR A 650 5.79 -5.95 42.25
N PHE A 651 6.43 -5.87 41.09
CA PHE A 651 6.22 -4.82 40.09
C PHE A 651 5.75 -5.45 38.80
N TYR A 652 4.88 -4.76 38.06
CA TYR A 652 4.43 -5.22 36.75
C TYR A 652 4.75 -4.20 35.67
N ILE A 653 4.91 -4.70 34.45
CA ILE A 653 4.88 -3.96 33.20
C ILE A 653 3.85 -4.67 32.31
N ILE A 654 2.92 -3.91 31.76
CA ILE A 654 1.92 -4.35 30.79
C ILE A 654 2.22 -3.57 29.53
N ASP A 655 2.66 -4.27 28.50
CA ASP A 655 2.75 -3.72 27.14
C ASP A 655 1.44 -4.12 26.44
N TYR A 656 0.75 -3.18 25.81
CA TYR A 656 -0.49 -3.45 25.07
C TYR A 656 -0.55 -2.53 23.85
N GLU A 657 -1.02 -3.06 22.75
CA GLU A 657 -1.35 -2.27 21.56
C GLU A 657 -2.67 -1.54 21.79
N ASP A 658 -2.75 -0.25 21.46
CA ASP A 658 -4.05 0.43 21.41
C ASP A 658 -4.73 0.21 20.06
N LEU A 659 -6.02 0.54 19.98
CA LEU A 659 -6.86 0.39 18.79
C LEU A 659 -6.42 1.24 17.58
N ASN A 660 -5.28 1.94 17.65
CA ASN A 660 -4.70 2.65 16.49
C ASN A 660 -3.33 2.06 16.13
N GLY A 661 -3.06 0.81 16.50
CA GLY A 661 -1.77 0.13 16.30
C GLY A 661 -0.61 0.71 17.11
N ASN A 662 -0.86 1.56 18.12
CA ASN A 662 0.22 2.17 18.90
C ASN A 662 0.49 1.37 20.17
N MET A 663 1.73 0.89 20.31
CA MET A 663 2.19 0.25 21.54
C MET A 663 2.21 1.21 22.73
N LYS A 664 1.38 0.92 23.74
CA LYS A 664 1.34 1.58 25.05
C LYS A 664 1.94 0.70 26.15
N GLN A 665 2.39 1.34 27.22
CA GLN A 665 2.97 0.66 28.38
C GLN A 665 2.42 1.20 29.70
N LEU A 666 1.87 0.30 30.52
CA LEU A 666 1.46 0.57 31.89
C LEU A 666 2.40 -0.13 32.88
N SER A 667 2.79 0.55 33.96
CA SER A 667 3.63 -0.05 35.00
C SER A 667 3.19 0.33 36.40
N GLY A 668 3.39 -0.58 37.34
CA GLY A 668 2.93 -0.40 38.71
C GLY A 668 3.42 -1.47 39.67
N TYR A 669 2.69 -1.66 40.76
CA TYR A 669 3.03 -2.66 41.76
C TYR A 669 1.82 -3.49 42.16
N ILE A 670 2.07 -4.72 42.57
CA ILE A 670 1.10 -5.64 43.18
C ILE A 670 1.63 -6.10 44.54
N TYR A 671 0.73 -6.34 45.48
CA TYR A 671 1.03 -6.90 46.78
C TYR A 671 0.44 -8.30 46.88
N ILE A 672 1.32 -9.31 46.98
CA ILE A 672 0.91 -10.69 47.22
C ILE A 672 0.77 -10.88 48.73
N ASN A 673 -0.42 -11.26 49.17
CA ASN A 673 -0.74 -11.61 50.55
C ASN A 673 -1.27 -13.05 50.61
N ARG A 674 -1.09 -13.75 51.74
CA ARG A 674 -1.62 -15.11 51.93
C ARG A 674 -2.26 -15.27 53.28
#